data_AF-A0A9P6GQ74-F1
#
_entry.id   AF-A0A9P6GQ74-F1
#
_cell.length_a   1.000
_cell.length_b   1.000
_cell.length_c   1.000
_cell.angle_alpha   90.00
_cell.angle_beta   90.00
_cell.angle_gamma   90.00
#
_symmetry.space_group_name_H-M   'P 1'
#
loop_
_entity.id
_entity.type
_entity.pdbx_description
1 polymer ?
#
loop_
_entity_poly.entity_id
_entity_poly.type
_entity_poly.pdbx_seq_one_letter_code
_entity_poly.pdbx_strand_id
1 'polypeptide(L)'
;MGSFDCFCALCSGPLGKGWVKFGRKNEKALAKRRRRVGLKKKRLAGEDFNESDRDEDDEMEDDAPHDENEIQLQGSATGAANSAGQESVPDTRHDHDVALSLDVMEEGGDANDETRSHDAGDRLGENHDAEGNEDGWQDESENNNDSDDNNDSEENADEAGSLDSYEEKCSYDPTKLSRKDVRWLDRGRTLGFNPEAPGVTKCFISGLGQYDDYGSFRIEIPGNEPNDPNEDEYTCYTTFQSDEHPTYPFHEACLQVLKKCLGLREEDDIDRDVLYEVFAQNSQDYASALSFDYGHIEGPEQFWSSFPGEEYVACDPGYREGLGEVFQSLIPSKLFKKNVESLELERKVQDDPLGMLPYDVLYEICTYLSFTDEKSFTQSSLHVYTSTQNGAFWKHMMRLHIYPWLWEACDIMKEGVFSEDLDDKSLFLWLEAATRPRFGAGGPLMGIINRRRIWNTCQQLAPQYAEKMLPVQRAEPDEAEARDILDRATCLHMPAVAYPIGKQIRTVSVQFIRSWEETSCGSSVLDTYWGQNGALVGISITLNGDNPRVFGSTQGDRGNPLHIPRGEWIREIVASIDDVNMFSRKQDRSQFQTALDNVPYGTACIRTLTVKLTNNTSKTVRQPTGLPLNNRTFIVLPGLQLIGLTGQVGESGEICRLGLLQAPIPGLPACGTSFAISSYTEAQQLLWNHSARTLYCHREGTYSDITAHPSLKIRALSPQGSAADPLRSFTGDIPNDMTPWHVGIWATNGAQYKSLERISCFQPIGGTASSGNETWSIPDIVGFGWGRASGDLCLLAGAGGPVPVQSPDWQEMKNPRTELVSWIQETPLRAFDEESTEHFLIDGPGGEIVTAVHASSDMKAVRLFTNRDRSCYFGEQNRGQWLEFRAESGHMIVGIVCAFGRLGGWSWGAKMQSHWMLSGLGVLTVAEDYF
;
A
#
# COMPACT_ATOMS: atom_id res chain seq x y z
N MET A 1 -4.28 -8.97 17.92
CA MET A 1 -4.61 -7.57 17.54
C MET A 1 -6.11 -7.52 17.34
N GLY A 2 -6.78 -6.43 17.67
CA GLY A 2 -8.21 -6.29 17.33
C GLY A 2 -8.36 -6.12 15.82
N SER A 3 -9.41 -6.71 15.25
CA SER A 3 -9.88 -6.45 13.88
C SER A 3 -10.14 -4.93 13.68
N PHE A 4 -9.93 -4.40 12.48
CA PHE A 4 -10.17 -2.99 12.14
C PHE A 4 -10.54 -2.81 10.68
N ASP A 5 -11.44 -1.86 10.40
CA ASP A 5 -11.92 -1.55 9.05
C ASP A 5 -11.00 -0.60 8.29
N CYS A 6 -11.01 -0.71 6.95
CA CYS A 6 -10.48 0.33 6.07
C CYS A 6 -11.61 1.04 5.32
N PHE A 7 -11.41 2.31 5.00
CA PHE A 7 -12.43 3.18 4.41
C PHE A 7 -11.97 3.73 3.06
N CYS A 8 -12.91 4.23 2.26
CA CYS A 8 -12.59 4.87 0.99
C CYS A 8 -11.70 6.12 1.17
N ALA A 9 -10.59 6.18 0.45
CA ALA A 9 -9.60 7.26 0.47
C ALA A 9 -10.15 8.66 0.09
N LEU A 10 -11.30 8.72 -0.57
CA LEU A 10 -11.91 9.95 -1.08
C LEU A 10 -13.16 10.40 -0.31
N CYS A 11 -13.81 9.50 0.46
CA CYS A 11 -15.04 9.83 1.17
C CYS A 11 -15.10 9.35 2.63
N SER A 12 -14.11 8.57 3.07
CA SER A 12 -14.07 7.87 4.36
C SER A 12 -15.35 7.07 4.66
N GLY A 13 -16.00 6.59 3.60
CA GLY A 13 -17.18 5.72 3.67
C GLY A 13 -16.79 4.24 3.66
N PRO A 14 -17.73 3.34 4.01
CA PRO A 14 -17.49 1.91 4.05
C PRO A 14 -17.36 1.35 2.64
N LEU A 15 -16.51 0.33 2.47
CA LEU A 15 -16.23 -0.32 1.19
C LEU A 15 -17.08 -1.58 1.03
N GLY A 16 -18.39 -1.39 1.05
CA GLY A 16 -19.38 -2.46 0.87
C GLY A 16 -20.72 -2.11 1.52
N LYS A 17 -21.83 -2.44 0.86
CA LYS A 17 -23.17 -2.15 1.37
C LYS A 17 -23.53 -2.96 2.62
N GLY A 18 -22.86 -4.10 2.86
CA GLY A 18 -23.12 -5.00 4.00
C GLY A 18 -22.86 -4.35 5.36
N TRP A 19 -22.01 -3.32 5.38
CA TRP A 19 -21.68 -2.50 6.54
C TRP A 19 -22.76 -1.45 6.85
N VAL A 20 -23.65 -1.16 5.90
CA VAL A 20 -24.76 -0.24 6.10
C VAL A 20 -25.94 -0.96 6.75
N LYS A 21 -26.26 -0.57 7.99
CA LYS A 21 -27.37 -1.15 8.75
C LYS A 21 -28.63 -0.30 8.61
N PHE A 22 -29.75 -0.96 8.33
CA PHE A 22 -31.08 -0.33 8.27
C PHE A 22 -31.89 -0.70 9.51
N GLY A 23 -32.36 0.29 10.25
CA GLY A 23 -33.11 0.04 11.49
C GLY A 23 -34.54 -0.41 11.23
N ARG A 24 -35.25 -0.83 12.28
CA ARG A 24 -36.64 -1.32 12.16
C ARG A 24 -37.59 -0.26 11.59
N LYS A 25 -38.59 -0.67 10.81
CA LYS A 25 -39.59 0.25 10.22
C LYS A 25 -40.75 0.59 11.17
N ASN A 26 -40.83 -0.04 12.34
CA ASN A 26 -41.94 0.19 13.27
C ASN A 26 -41.89 1.61 13.86
N GLU A 27 -43.06 2.12 14.24
CA GLU A 27 -43.22 3.53 14.63
C GLU A 27 -42.41 3.90 15.88
N LYS A 28 -42.33 3.00 16.87
CA LYS A 28 -41.57 3.21 18.12
C LYS A 28 -40.07 3.38 17.84
N ALA A 29 -39.50 2.51 17.01
CA ALA A 29 -38.09 2.54 16.64
C ALA A 29 -37.74 3.81 15.82
N LEU A 30 -38.58 4.15 14.85
CA LEU A 30 -38.45 5.39 14.06
C LEU A 30 -38.54 6.63 14.95
N ALA A 31 -39.50 6.66 15.89
CA ALA A 31 -39.64 7.77 16.84
C ALA A 31 -38.39 7.92 17.71
N LYS A 32 -37.84 6.81 18.25
CA LYS A 32 -36.60 6.83 19.05
C LYS A 32 -35.40 7.34 18.23
N ARG A 33 -35.20 6.86 17.00
CA ARG A 33 -34.15 7.37 16.10
C ARG A 33 -34.31 8.86 15.80
N ARG A 34 -35.50 9.29 15.42
CA ARG A 34 -35.79 10.70 15.09
C ARG A 34 -35.65 11.61 16.32
N ARG A 35 -36.03 11.14 17.52
CA ARG A 35 -35.77 11.84 18.79
C ARG A 35 -34.26 12.04 18.98
N ARG A 36 -33.45 10.97 18.89
CA ARG A 36 -31.98 11.05 19.01
C ARG A 36 -31.35 12.03 18.02
N VAL A 37 -31.75 11.97 16.75
CA VAL A 37 -31.30 12.93 15.72
C VAL A 37 -31.70 14.36 16.09
N GLY A 38 -32.94 14.58 16.53
CA GLY A 38 -33.42 15.88 16.98
C GLY A 38 -32.64 16.44 18.16
N LEU A 39 -32.35 15.61 19.17
CA LEU A 39 -31.58 15.99 20.36
C LEU A 39 -30.15 16.37 19.99
N LYS A 40 -29.45 15.56 19.19
CA LYS A 40 -28.09 15.85 18.74
C LYS A 40 -28.04 17.11 17.87
N LYS A 41 -29.05 17.35 17.02
CA LYS A 41 -29.15 18.58 16.23
C LYS A 41 -29.27 19.83 17.11
N LYS A 42 -30.06 19.79 18.19
CA LYS A 42 -30.15 20.90 19.15
C LYS A 42 -28.83 21.15 19.88
N ARG A 43 -28.15 20.07 20.28
CA ARG A 43 -26.81 20.14 20.91
C ARG A 43 -25.80 20.83 20.00
N LEU A 44 -25.75 20.43 18.72
CA LEU A 44 -24.87 21.05 17.73
C LEU A 44 -25.24 22.51 17.42
N ALA A 45 -26.50 22.91 17.65
CA ALA A 45 -26.96 24.29 17.52
C ALA A 45 -26.63 25.17 18.75
N GLY A 46 -26.07 24.60 19.82
CA GLY A 46 -25.74 25.31 21.06
C GLY A 46 -26.96 25.68 21.92
N GLU A 47 -28.09 24.98 21.77
CA GLU A 47 -29.26 25.17 22.63
C GLU A 47 -29.00 24.55 24.01
N ASP A 48 -29.28 25.30 25.10
CA ASP A 48 -29.15 24.81 26.48
C ASP A 48 -29.99 23.55 26.70
N PHE A 49 -29.32 22.48 27.12
CA PHE A 49 -29.90 21.15 27.23
C PHE A 49 -29.99 20.72 28.70
N ASN A 50 -31.16 20.23 29.12
CA ASN A 50 -31.37 19.72 30.47
C ASN A 50 -30.86 18.28 30.55
N GLU A 51 -29.93 18.00 31.45
CA GLU A 51 -29.25 16.70 31.54
C GLU A 51 -30.19 15.52 31.84
N SER A 52 -31.37 15.80 32.42
CA SER A 52 -32.43 14.84 32.71
C SER A 52 -33.04 14.13 31.50
N ASP A 53 -32.84 14.66 30.28
CA ASP A 53 -33.32 14.03 29.04
C ASP A 53 -32.37 12.94 28.52
N ARG A 54 -31.19 12.74 29.14
CA ARG A 54 -30.24 11.66 28.79
C ARG A 54 -30.64 10.31 29.38
N ASP A 55 -31.22 10.29 30.58
CA ASP A 55 -31.37 9.06 31.38
C ASP A 55 -32.62 8.24 30.99
N GLU A 56 -33.57 8.80 30.23
CA GLU A 56 -34.76 8.06 29.77
C GLU A 56 -34.48 7.06 28.64
N ASP A 57 -33.34 7.17 27.93
CA ASP A 57 -33.05 6.35 26.74
C ASP A 57 -32.51 4.95 27.09
N ASP A 58 -31.99 4.78 28.30
CA ASP A 58 -31.40 3.53 28.82
C ASP A 58 -32.28 2.85 29.90
N GLU A 59 -33.23 3.55 30.55
CA GLU A 59 -34.07 2.96 31.63
C GLU A 59 -35.46 2.42 31.20
N MET A 60 -35.87 2.58 29.94
CA MET A 60 -37.11 1.94 29.43
C MET A 60 -36.81 0.56 28.80
N GLU A 61 -36.23 -0.35 29.59
CA GLU A 61 -36.22 -1.78 29.29
C GLU A 61 -37.56 -2.43 29.69
N ASP A 62 -38.16 -3.12 28.73
CA ASP A 62 -39.00 -4.33 28.85
C ASP A 62 -39.91 -4.48 30.08
N ASP A 63 -41.03 -3.75 30.10
CA ASP A 63 -42.25 -4.20 30.78
C ASP A 63 -43.46 -4.08 29.84
N ALA A 64 -43.60 -5.06 28.95
CA ALA A 64 -44.88 -5.36 28.32
C ALA A 64 -45.31 -6.76 28.80
N PRO A 65 -46.37 -6.87 29.63
CA PRO A 65 -46.82 -8.16 30.12
C PRO A 65 -47.44 -8.95 28.97
N HIS A 66 -47.08 -10.22 28.87
CA HIS A 66 -47.80 -11.22 28.08
C HIS A 66 -49.24 -11.31 28.58
N ASP A 67 -50.19 -10.94 27.72
CA ASP A 67 -51.62 -11.09 27.97
C ASP A 67 -52.05 -12.50 27.53
N GLU A 68 -52.12 -13.43 28.48
CA GLU A 68 -52.86 -14.67 28.33
C GLU A 68 -53.83 -14.90 29.51
N ASN A 69 -55.11 -14.87 29.14
CA ASN A 69 -56.23 -15.65 29.68
C ASN A 69 -57.10 -15.14 30.84
N GLU A 70 -58.38 -15.27 30.53
CA GLU A 70 -59.61 -14.93 31.22
C GLU A 70 -60.01 -15.98 32.29
N ILE A 71 -60.73 -15.49 33.33
CA ILE A 71 -61.71 -16.20 34.20
C ILE A 71 -61.14 -17.07 35.36
N GLN A 72 -61.32 -16.65 36.63
CA GLN A 72 -62.44 -17.11 37.51
C GLN A 72 -62.46 -16.48 38.93
N LEU A 73 -63.69 -16.44 39.45
CA LEU A 73 -64.26 -15.95 40.71
C LEU A 73 -63.54 -16.11 42.07
N GLN A 74 -63.95 -15.20 42.98
CA GLN A 74 -64.28 -15.34 44.43
C GLN A 74 -63.27 -14.87 45.50
N GLY A 75 -63.69 -13.83 46.26
CA GLY A 75 -63.83 -13.92 47.71
C GLY A 75 -62.93 -13.05 48.59
N SER A 76 -63.52 -12.06 49.27
CA SER A 76 -63.45 -11.79 50.75
C SER A 76 -62.10 -11.98 51.46
N ALA A 77 -61.59 -11.15 52.38
CA ALA A 77 -61.98 -9.93 53.08
C ALA A 77 -60.84 -9.64 54.11
N THR A 78 -60.87 -8.46 54.74
CA THR A 78 -60.34 -8.10 56.08
C THR A 78 -58.84 -7.80 56.32
N GLY A 79 -58.61 -6.71 57.08
CA GLY A 79 -57.56 -6.53 58.10
C GLY A 79 -56.35 -5.69 57.64
N ALA A 80 -56.23 -4.39 57.91
CA ALA A 80 -56.04 -3.68 59.18
C ALA A 80 -54.69 -3.93 59.91
N ALA A 81 -53.89 -2.85 59.97
CA ALA A 81 -53.15 -2.34 61.14
C ALA A 81 -51.64 -2.63 61.34
N ASN A 82 -50.98 -1.55 61.83
CA ASN A 82 -49.72 -1.40 62.59
C ASN A 82 -48.40 -1.34 61.79
N SER A 83 -47.65 -0.24 61.74
CA SER A 83 -47.08 0.70 62.75
C SER A 83 -45.78 0.23 63.42
N ALA A 84 -44.71 0.95 63.09
CA ALA A 84 -43.64 1.48 63.95
C ALA A 84 -42.66 0.54 64.69
N GLY A 85 -41.38 0.92 64.62
CA GLY A 85 -40.27 0.52 65.52
C GLY A 85 -38.94 0.42 64.75
N GLN A 86 -38.18 1.51 64.61
CA GLN A 86 -37.10 2.01 65.50
C GLN A 86 -35.77 1.24 65.44
N GLU A 87 -34.70 2.03 65.20
CA GLU A 87 -33.34 1.99 65.80
C GLU A 87 -32.47 0.73 65.54
N SER A 88 -31.15 0.75 65.38
CA SER A 88 -30.06 1.74 65.31
C SER A 88 -28.75 0.92 65.10
N VAL A 89 -27.89 1.29 64.12
CA VAL A 89 -26.41 1.58 64.15
C VAL A 89 -25.49 0.75 65.12
N PRO A 90 -24.15 0.50 64.90
CA PRO A 90 -23.20 0.72 63.76
C PRO A 90 -22.23 -0.48 63.44
N ASP A 91 -21.34 -0.21 62.48
CA ASP A 91 -19.91 -0.56 62.42
C ASP A 91 -19.47 -2.00 62.07
N THR A 92 -18.75 -2.16 60.95
CA THR A 92 -17.29 -2.34 61.02
C THR A 92 -16.65 -2.28 59.63
N ARG A 93 -15.58 -1.48 59.55
CA ARG A 93 -14.54 -1.45 58.50
C ARG A 93 -13.97 -2.85 58.25
N HIS A 94 -13.55 -3.17 57.03
CA HIS A 94 -12.26 -3.81 56.71
C HIS A 94 -11.96 -3.64 55.22
N ASP A 95 -10.89 -2.90 54.92
CA ASP A 95 -10.19 -2.90 53.65
C ASP A 95 -9.60 -4.28 53.39
N HIS A 96 -9.70 -4.78 52.16
CA HIS A 96 -8.72 -5.72 51.60
C HIS A 96 -8.71 -5.63 50.08
N ASP A 97 -7.65 -5.01 49.57
CA ASP A 97 -7.10 -5.25 48.24
C ASP A 97 -6.81 -6.74 48.06
N VAL A 98 -7.30 -7.34 46.97
CA VAL A 98 -6.80 -8.62 46.46
C VAL A 98 -6.72 -8.56 44.93
N ALA A 99 -5.50 -8.74 44.45
CA ALA A 99 -5.12 -8.97 43.06
C ALA A 99 -5.83 -10.22 42.51
N LEU A 100 -6.37 -10.12 41.29
CA LEU A 100 -6.84 -11.28 40.53
C LEU A 100 -5.81 -11.64 39.46
N SER A 101 -5.14 -12.74 39.73
CA SER A 101 -4.33 -13.56 38.82
C SER A 101 -5.21 -14.14 37.71
N LEU A 102 -4.74 -13.98 36.47
CA LEU A 102 -5.24 -14.69 35.29
C LEU A 102 -4.76 -16.14 35.32
N ASP A 103 -5.70 -17.08 35.20
CA ASP A 103 -5.43 -18.47 34.81
C ASP A 103 -6.17 -18.80 33.51
N VAL A 104 -5.38 -19.26 32.53
CA VAL A 104 -5.57 -20.43 31.64
C VAL A 104 -6.98 -20.68 31.07
N MET A 105 -7.11 -20.58 29.74
CA MET A 105 -8.09 -21.38 28.98
C MET A 105 -7.40 -22.12 27.83
N GLU A 106 -7.55 -23.44 27.86
CA GLU A 106 -7.03 -24.45 26.94
C GLU A 106 -7.88 -24.55 25.66
N GLU A 107 -7.21 -24.92 24.56
CA GLU A 107 -7.78 -25.32 23.28
C GLU A 107 -8.44 -26.70 23.36
N GLY A 108 -9.62 -26.84 22.74
CA GLY A 108 -10.26 -28.13 22.46
C GLY A 108 -10.55 -28.24 20.98
N GLY A 109 -9.91 -29.21 20.32
CA GLY A 109 -10.21 -29.59 18.94
C GLY A 109 -11.33 -30.64 18.85
N ASP A 110 -11.91 -30.78 17.66
CA ASP A 110 -12.55 -32.03 17.25
C ASP A 110 -12.49 -32.22 15.74
N ALA A 111 -12.12 -33.43 15.35
CA ALA A 111 -11.98 -33.92 13.98
C ALA A 111 -13.20 -34.76 13.59
N ASN A 112 -13.54 -34.78 12.30
CA ASN A 112 -14.28 -35.83 11.57
C ASN A 112 -14.38 -35.37 10.11
N ASP A 113 -14.42 -36.18 9.06
CA ASP A 113 -14.03 -37.55 8.74
C ASP A 113 -14.24 -37.61 7.21
N GLU A 114 -13.32 -38.22 6.47
CA GLU A 114 -13.40 -38.35 5.02
C GLU A 114 -14.35 -39.49 4.63
N THR A 115 -15.04 -39.36 3.49
CA THR A 115 -15.02 -40.34 2.38
C THR A 115 -16.22 -40.15 1.44
N ARG A 116 -15.96 -39.91 0.14
CA ARG A 116 -16.37 -40.81 -0.95
C ARG A 116 -15.93 -40.31 -2.33
N SER A 117 -15.28 -41.22 -3.04
CA SER A 117 -14.91 -41.21 -4.45
C SER A 117 -16.12 -41.36 -5.38
N HIS A 118 -16.05 -40.81 -6.60
CA HIS A 118 -16.28 -41.55 -7.86
C HIS A 118 -15.89 -40.75 -9.13
N ASP A 119 -15.17 -41.49 -9.97
CA ASP A 119 -14.67 -41.33 -11.34
C ASP A 119 -15.51 -40.63 -12.46
N ALA A 120 -14.72 -40.12 -13.42
CA ALA A 120 -14.85 -40.15 -14.89
C ALA A 120 -15.61 -39.05 -15.65
N GLY A 121 -14.93 -38.43 -16.63
CA GLY A 121 -15.60 -37.82 -17.79
C GLY A 121 -14.82 -36.81 -18.63
N ASP A 122 -13.86 -37.30 -19.41
CA ASP A 122 -13.16 -36.67 -20.54
C ASP A 122 -14.09 -36.00 -21.59
N ARG A 123 -13.76 -34.80 -22.12
CA ARG A 123 -13.99 -34.41 -23.54
C ARG A 123 -13.47 -33.02 -23.97
N LEU A 124 -12.91 -33.05 -25.19
CA LEU A 124 -12.26 -32.02 -26.01
C LEU A 124 -13.23 -31.09 -26.78
N GLY A 125 -12.71 -29.92 -27.20
CA GLY A 125 -13.18 -29.12 -28.36
C GLY A 125 -12.76 -27.64 -28.25
N GLU A 126 -11.62 -27.22 -28.81
CA GLU A 126 -11.43 -26.65 -30.17
C GLU A 126 -12.10 -25.27 -30.43
N ASN A 127 -11.24 -24.24 -30.45
CA ASN A 127 -11.13 -23.05 -31.31
C ASN A 127 -12.36 -22.48 -32.05
N HIS A 128 -12.56 -21.15 -31.94
CA HIS A 128 -12.63 -20.27 -33.11
C HIS A 128 -12.48 -18.78 -32.75
N ASP A 129 -11.62 -18.11 -33.52
CA ASP A 129 -11.37 -16.66 -33.56
C ASP A 129 -12.57 -15.85 -34.07
N ALA A 130 -12.77 -14.62 -33.55
CA ALA A 130 -13.25 -13.48 -34.33
C ALA A 130 -13.02 -12.13 -33.60
N GLU A 131 -12.27 -11.25 -34.26
CA GLU A 131 -12.08 -9.83 -33.97
C GLU A 131 -13.36 -9.01 -34.24
N GLY A 132 -13.55 -7.89 -33.50
CA GLY A 132 -14.31 -6.74 -34.02
C GLY A 132 -15.25 -6.01 -33.04
N ASN A 133 -14.70 -4.96 -32.40
CA ASN A 133 -15.23 -3.57 -32.25
C ASN A 133 -16.73 -3.31 -31.91
N GLU A 134 -16.97 -2.52 -30.84
CA GLU A 134 -17.85 -1.33 -30.73
C GLU A 134 -18.53 -1.20 -29.33
N ASP A 135 -17.91 -0.45 -28.41
CA ASP A 135 -18.49 -0.13 -27.10
C ASP A 135 -19.43 1.08 -27.19
N GLY A 136 -20.71 0.80 -27.46
CA GLY A 136 -21.82 1.72 -27.29
C GLY A 136 -22.68 1.29 -26.11
N TRP A 137 -22.69 2.08 -25.03
CA TRP A 137 -23.52 1.87 -23.85
C TRP A 137 -25.01 1.88 -24.20
N GLN A 138 -25.63 0.70 -24.31
CA GLN A 138 -27.08 0.53 -24.23
C GLN A 138 -27.45 -0.71 -23.42
N ASP A 139 -28.33 -0.45 -22.45
CA ASP A 139 -29.09 -1.38 -21.63
C ASP A 139 -30.08 -2.15 -22.51
N GLU A 140 -30.07 -3.49 -22.47
CA GLU A 140 -31.29 -4.33 -22.34
C GLU A 140 -31.04 -5.85 -22.47
N SER A 141 -31.69 -6.57 -21.54
CA SER A 141 -32.37 -7.88 -21.68
C SER A 141 -31.60 -9.20 -21.54
N GLU A 142 -31.76 -9.77 -20.33
CA GLU A 142 -32.10 -11.16 -19.99
C GLU A 142 -32.08 -12.21 -21.12
N ASN A 143 -31.22 -13.22 -20.97
CA ASN A 143 -31.57 -14.60 -21.34
C ASN A 143 -30.87 -15.60 -20.43
N ASN A 144 -31.70 -16.33 -19.68
CA ASN A 144 -31.37 -17.37 -18.71
C ASN A 144 -30.66 -18.57 -19.33
N ASN A 145 -29.60 -19.04 -18.67
CA ASN A 145 -29.28 -20.46 -18.58
C ASN A 145 -28.31 -20.74 -17.43
N ASP A 146 -28.76 -20.51 -16.19
CA ASP A 146 -28.14 -21.13 -15.01
C ASP A 146 -29.06 -22.22 -14.48
N SER A 147 -28.51 -23.42 -14.42
CA SER A 147 -29.10 -24.58 -13.77
C SER A 147 -28.45 -24.72 -12.40
N ASP A 148 -29.15 -24.20 -11.39
CA ASP A 148 -29.22 -24.57 -9.97
C ASP A 148 -28.02 -25.25 -9.30
N ASP A 149 -27.50 -24.62 -8.23
CA ASP A 149 -27.86 -25.09 -6.87
C ASP A 149 -27.64 -24.02 -5.77
N ASN A 150 -28.72 -23.26 -5.52
CA ASN A 150 -29.32 -22.97 -4.21
C ASN A 150 -28.51 -22.31 -3.08
N ASN A 151 -28.62 -20.97 -2.97
CA ASN A 151 -29.18 -20.34 -1.75
C ASN A 151 -29.77 -18.92 -1.96
N ASP A 152 -30.41 -18.67 -3.11
CA ASP A 152 -31.26 -17.49 -3.31
C ASP A 152 -32.73 -17.92 -3.27
N SER A 153 -33.31 -17.92 -2.08
CA SER A 153 -34.76 -17.95 -1.93
C SER A 153 -35.28 -16.53 -1.75
N GLU A 154 -35.99 -16.07 -2.77
CA GLU A 154 -36.73 -14.83 -2.87
C GLU A 154 -37.59 -14.47 -1.64
N GLU A 155 -37.56 -13.17 -1.34
CA GLU A 155 -38.72 -12.29 -1.16
C GLU A 155 -39.79 -12.64 -0.10
N ASN A 156 -39.92 -11.72 0.86
CA ASN A 156 -40.96 -11.62 1.89
C ASN A 156 -40.85 -12.61 3.05
N ALA A 157 -39.84 -12.41 3.88
CA ALA A 157 -39.98 -12.63 5.31
C ALA A 157 -39.38 -11.46 6.06
N ASP A 158 -40.09 -11.02 7.08
CA ASP A 158 -39.59 -10.17 8.14
C ASP A 158 -38.39 -10.86 8.83
N GLU A 159 -37.21 -10.78 8.23
CA GLU A 159 -35.94 -10.92 8.97
C GLU A 159 -35.71 -9.64 9.79
N ALA A 160 -36.69 -9.32 10.62
CA ALA A 160 -36.43 -8.80 11.95
C ALA A 160 -35.85 -9.96 12.79
N GLY A 161 -34.65 -10.44 12.42
CA GLY A 161 -33.73 -10.86 13.46
C GLY A 161 -33.73 -9.74 14.49
N SER A 162 -33.88 -10.08 15.76
CA SER A 162 -34.06 -9.08 16.82
C SER A 162 -32.82 -8.18 16.88
N LEU A 163 -32.80 -7.10 16.08
CA LEU A 163 -31.80 -6.04 16.16
C LEU A 163 -31.71 -5.66 17.61
N ASP A 164 -30.56 -5.87 18.22
CA ASP A 164 -30.39 -5.55 19.63
C ASP A 164 -30.46 -4.02 19.82
N SER A 165 -30.42 -3.58 21.08
CA SER A 165 -30.51 -2.17 21.39
C SER A 165 -29.35 -1.36 20.79
N TYR A 166 -28.18 -1.97 20.59
CA TYR A 166 -26.99 -1.36 20.02
C TYR A 166 -27.10 -1.26 18.49
N GLU A 167 -27.49 -2.31 17.79
CA GLU A 167 -27.70 -2.31 16.33
C GLU A 167 -28.82 -1.35 15.91
N GLU A 168 -29.90 -1.28 16.69
CA GLU A 168 -30.95 -0.28 16.48
C GLU A 168 -30.45 1.14 16.81
N LYS A 169 -29.46 1.27 17.73
CA LYS A 169 -28.78 2.53 17.98
C LYS A 169 -27.90 2.95 16.78
N CYS A 170 -27.25 1.99 16.13
CA CYS A 170 -26.28 2.16 15.04
C CYS A 170 -26.84 1.77 13.66
N SER A 171 -28.04 2.25 13.32
CA SER A 171 -28.67 2.00 12.02
C SER A 171 -29.40 3.22 11.43
N TYR A 172 -29.46 3.30 10.09
CA TYR A 172 -30.09 4.42 9.39
C TYR A 172 -31.63 4.35 9.38
N ASP A 173 -32.28 5.49 9.14
CA ASP A 173 -33.74 5.57 8.90
C ASP A 173 -34.11 4.96 7.53
N PRO A 174 -34.76 3.78 7.48
CA PRO A 174 -35.13 3.11 6.23
C PRO A 174 -36.23 3.86 5.45
N THR A 175 -36.83 4.90 6.04
CA THR A 175 -37.78 5.78 5.35
C THR A 175 -37.09 6.95 4.64
N LYS A 176 -35.82 7.20 4.94
CA LYS A 176 -35.01 8.24 4.29
C LYS A 176 -34.05 7.64 3.26
N LEU A 177 -33.35 6.57 3.63
CA LEU A 177 -32.35 5.91 2.80
C LEU A 177 -32.89 4.56 2.35
N SER A 178 -32.78 4.27 1.05
CA SER A 178 -33.18 2.98 0.49
C SER A 178 -31.97 2.10 0.18
N ARG A 179 -32.21 0.79 0.01
CA ARG A 179 -31.16 -0.14 -0.45
C ARG A 179 -30.64 0.19 -1.85
N LYS A 180 -31.40 0.89 -2.69
CA LYS A 180 -30.92 1.33 -4.01
C LYS A 180 -29.87 2.43 -3.88
N ASP A 181 -30.06 3.34 -2.91
CA ASP A 181 -29.18 4.49 -2.70
C ASP A 181 -27.78 4.12 -2.20
N VAL A 182 -27.57 2.88 -1.74
CA VAL A 182 -26.29 2.40 -1.16
C VAL A 182 -25.55 1.40 -2.05
N ARG A 183 -26.11 1.02 -3.21
CA ARG A 183 -25.51 0.01 -4.11
C ARG A 183 -24.13 0.40 -4.63
N TRP A 184 -23.89 1.70 -4.78
CA TRP A 184 -22.61 2.24 -5.24
C TRP A 184 -21.44 1.89 -4.30
N LEU A 185 -21.71 1.57 -3.02
CA LEU A 185 -20.69 1.18 -2.05
C LEU A 185 -20.03 -0.17 -2.36
N ASP A 186 -20.70 -1.05 -3.12
CA ASP A 186 -20.11 -2.33 -3.57
C ASP A 186 -19.17 -2.15 -4.76
N ARG A 187 -19.12 -0.95 -5.35
CA ARG A 187 -18.25 -0.65 -6.50
C ARG A 187 -16.92 -0.07 -6.02
N GLY A 188 -16.26 -0.82 -5.14
CA GLY A 188 -14.93 -0.52 -4.63
C GLY A 188 -13.84 -0.97 -5.59
N ARG A 189 -12.73 -0.22 -5.63
CA ARG A 189 -11.45 -0.60 -6.25
C ARG A 189 -10.32 -0.10 -5.36
N THR A 190 -9.09 -0.53 -5.62
CA THR A 190 -7.92 -0.01 -4.93
C THR A 190 -6.86 0.50 -5.90
N LEU A 191 -6.15 1.56 -5.50
CA LEU A 191 -5.00 2.11 -6.22
C LEU A 191 -3.73 1.50 -5.63
N GLY A 192 -2.96 0.78 -6.43
CA GLY A 192 -1.73 0.11 -6.01
C GLY A 192 -0.52 0.52 -6.83
N PHE A 193 0.66 0.10 -6.36
CA PHE A 193 1.94 0.30 -7.02
C PHE A 193 2.63 -1.05 -7.27
N ASN A 194 2.97 -1.32 -8.52
CA ASN A 194 3.66 -2.54 -8.94
C ASN A 194 5.04 -2.19 -9.53
N PRO A 195 6.14 -2.40 -8.77
CA PRO A 195 7.49 -2.09 -9.26
C PRO A 195 7.92 -2.95 -10.44
N GLU A 196 7.33 -4.13 -10.62
CA GLU A 196 7.67 -5.10 -11.69
C GLU A 196 6.81 -4.93 -12.95
N ALA A 197 5.86 -3.97 -12.96
CA ALA A 197 5.11 -3.63 -14.17
C ALA A 197 6.07 -3.23 -15.31
N PRO A 198 5.92 -3.71 -16.55
CA PRO A 198 6.93 -3.54 -17.60
C PRO A 198 6.99 -2.12 -18.18
N GLY A 199 5.97 -1.29 -17.96
CA GLY A 199 5.85 0.05 -18.52
C GLY A 199 6.65 1.13 -17.80
N VAL A 200 6.53 2.36 -18.30
CA VAL A 200 7.07 3.57 -17.65
C VAL A 200 6.30 3.87 -16.36
N THR A 201 4.97 3.72 -16.42
CA THR A 201 4.07 3.84 -15.28
C THR A 201 4.06 2.56 -14.46
N LYS A 202 3.90 2.67 -13.14
CA LYS A 202 3.98 1.52 -12.23
C LYS A 202 2.71 1.32 -11.40
N CYS A 203 1.87 2.32 -11.30
CA CYS A 203 0.62 2.22 -10.55
C CYS A 203 -0.50 1.62 -11.39
N PHE A 204 -1.46 1.02 -10.70
CA PHE A 204 -2.61 0.34 -11.27
C PHE A 204 -3.87 0.63 -10.45
N ILE A 205 -5.02 0.46 -11.09
CA ILE A 205 -6.32 0.42 -10.41
C ILE A 205 -6.81 -1.02 -10.51
N SER A 206 -7.15 -1.63 -9.38
CA SER A 206 -7.55 -3.03 -9.31
C SER A 206 -8.88 -3.34 -10.03
N GLY A 207 -9.20 -4.64 -10.11
CA GLY A 207 -10.56 -5.14 -10.28
C GLY A 207 -11.57 -4.61 -9.23
N LEU A 208 -12.85 -4.95 -9.43
CA LEU A 208 -13.88 -4.64 -8.44
C LEU A 208 -13.71 -5.54 -7.22
N GLY A 209 -13.85 -4.95 -6.05
CA GLY A 209 -13.71 -5.66 -4.78
C GLY A 209 -14.37 -4.91 -3.63
N GLN A 210 -14.23 -5.50 -2.46
CA GLN A 210 -14.75 -4.97 -1.21
C GLN A 210 -13.78 -5.20 -0.05
N TYR A 211 -14.00 -4.47 1.03
CA TYR A 211 -13.24 -4.65 2.26
C TYR A 211 -13.54 -6.03 2.90
N ASP A 212 -12.48 -6.66 3.40
CA ASP A 212 -12.52 -7.81 4.30
C ASP A 212 -11.61 -7.54 5.53
N ASP A 213 -11.63 -8.40 6.54
CA ASP A 213 -10.99 -8.15 7.84
C ASP A 213 -9.49 -7.75 7.78
N TYR A 214 -9.03 -7.03 8.81
CA TYR A 214 -7.64 -6.57 9.02
C TYR A 214 -7.10 -5.61 7.95
N GLY A 215 -7.94 -4.70 7.48
CA GLY A 215 -7.56 -3.71 6.47
C GLY A 215 -7.33 -4.31 5.09
N SER A 216 -7.89 -5.49 4.84
CA SER A 216 -7.75 -6.20 3.58
C SER A 216 -8.81 -5.80 2.56
N PHE A 217 -8.48 -5.94 1.27
CA PHE A 217 -9.37 -5.63 0.17
C PHE A 217 -9.38 -6.79 -0.82
N ARG A 218 -10.47 -7.55 -0.81
CA ARG A 218 -10.64 -8.75 -1.65
C ARG A 218 -11.21 -8.38 -3.01
N ILE A 219 -10.57 -8.89 -4.06
CA ILE A 219 -11.05 -8.75 -5.44
C ILE A 219 -12.13 -9.79 -5.71
N GLU A 220 -13.29 -9.33 -6.14
CA GLU A 220 -14.42 -10.19 -6.54
C GLU A 220 -14.47 -10.39 -8.05
N ILE A 221 -14.16 -9.33 -8.80
CA ILE A 221 -14.16 -9.34 -10.27
C ILE A 221 -12.81 -8.78 -10.72
N PRO A 222 -11.93 -9.61 -11.32
CA PRO A 222 -10.63 -9.17 -11.82
C PRO A 222 -10.73 -7.98 -12.78
N GLY A 223 -9.70 -7.14 -12.77
CA GLY A 223 -9.53 -6.04 -13.71
C GLY A 223 -8.80 -6.47 -14.99
N ASN A 224 -8.68 -5.55 -15.94
CA ASN A 224 -7.90 -5.74 -17.18
C ASN A 224 -6.66 -4.82 -17.22
N GLU A 225 -6.21 -4.30 -16.08
CA GLU A 225 -5.14 -3.31 -16.06
C GLU A 225 -3.76 -3.96 -16.19
N PRO A 226 -2.91 -3.61 -17.19
CA PRO A 226 -1.64 -4.30 -17.44
C PRO A 226 -0.62 -4.22 -16.30
N ASN A 227 -0.70 -3.19 -15.46
CA ASN A 227 0.19 -3.00 -14.32
C ASN A 227 -0.30 -3.72 -13.05
N ASP A 228 -1.53 -4.25 -13.04
CA ASP A 228 -2.09 -4.99 -11.91
C ASP A 228 -1.42 -6.37 -11.80
N PRO A 229 -0.85 -6.75 -10.65
CA PRO A 229 -0.29 -8.08 -10.43
C PRO A 229 -1.36 -9.20 -10.41
N ASN A 230 -2.65 -8.84 -10.42
CA ASN A 230 -3.80 -9.75 -10.36
C ASN A 230 -3.83 -10.61 -9.10
N GLU A 231 -3.54 -9.99 -7.95
CA GLU A 231 -3.70 -10.63 -6.65
C GLU A 231 -5.19 -10.71 -6.28
N ASP A 232 -5.57 -11.77 -5.58
CA ASP A 232 -6.95 -11.94 -5.08
C ASP A 232 -7.27 -10.95 -3.95
N GLU A 233 -6.25 -10.39 -3.30
CA GLU A 233 -6.38 -9.61 -2.08
C GLU A 233 -5.24 -8.58 -1.92
N TYR A 234 -5.58 -7.38 -1.45
CA TYR A 234 -4.64 -6.28 -1.24
C TYR A 234 -4.71 -5.70 0.15
N THR A 235 -3.56 -5.42 0.76
CA THR A 235 -3.47 -4.73 2.05
C THR A 235 -3.64 -3.20 1.87
N CYS A 236 -4.58 -2.60 2.58
CA CYS A 236 -4.87 -1.16 2.48
C CYS A 236 -4.14 -0.33 3.54
N TYR A 237 -3.66 0.86 3.16
CA TYR A 237 -3.06 1.91 4.02
C TYR A 237 -1.79 1.57 4.80
N THR A 238 -1.58 0.30 5.16
CA THR A 238 -0.44 -0.21 5.92
C THR A 238 0.04 -1.52 5.32
N THR A 239 1.33 -1.81 5.46
CA THR A 239 1.87 -3.12 5.08
C THR A 239 2.70 -3.66 6.24
N PHE A 240 2.50 -4.95 6.54
CA PHE A 240 3.26 -5.63 7.59
C PHE A 240 4.57 -6.20 7.03
N GLN A 241 4.61 -6.43 5.73
CA GLN A 241 5.78 -6.93 5.02
C GLN A 241 6.53 -5.78 4.37
N SER A 242 7.85 -5.84 4.43
CA SER A 242 8.74 -4.80 3.91
C SER A 242 8.71 -4.70 2.38
N ASP A 243 8.31 -5.76 1.67
CA ASP A 243 8.16 -5.81 0.21
C ASP A 243 6.77 -5.42 -0.29
N GLU A 244 5.78 -5.32 0.60
CA GLU A 244 4.42 -4.96 0.21
C GLU A 244 4.27 -3.44 0.14
N HIS A 245 3.53 -3.01 -0.88
CA HIS A 245 3.14 -1.62 -1.06
C HIS A 245 1.68 -1.44 -0.65
N PRO A 246 1.37 -0.47 0.23
CA PRO A 246 -0.01 -0.26 0.65
C PRO A 246 -0.83 0.17 -0.54
N THR A 247 -2.04 -0.36 -0.64
CA THR A 247 -3.02 0.09 -1.62
C THR A 247 -4.00 1.06 -0.98
N TYR A 248 -4.68 1.85 -1.80
CA TYR A 248 -5.61 2.88 -1.34
C TYR A 248 -6.99 2.65 -1.96
N PRO A 249 -7.96 2.15 -1.18
CA PRO A 249 -9.26 1.79 -1.70
C PRO A 249 -10.12 3.04 -1.94
N PHE A 250 -10.96 3.00 -2.97
CA PHE A 250 -11.90 4.06 -3.30
C PHE A 250 -13.11 3.51 -4.06
N HIS A 251 -14.24 4.23 -4.01
CA HIS A 251 -15.40 3.91 -4.85
C HIS A 251 -15.25 4.52 -6.24
N GLU A 252 -15.72 3.82 -7.29
CA GLU A 252 -15.74 4.37 -8.65
C GLU A 252 -16.45 5.73 -8.73
N ALA A 253 -17.57 5.89 -8.02
CA ALA A 253 -18.31 7.15 -7.97
C ALA A 253 -17.48 8.29 -7.34
N CYS A 254 -16.64 7.99 -6.34
CA CYS A 254 -15.75 8.98 -5.74
C CYS A 254 -14.63 9.40 -6.71
N LEU A 255 -14.07 8.45 -7.46
CA LEU A 255 -13.07 8.76 -8.50
C LEU A 255 -13.65 9.67 -9.59
N GLN A 256 -14.92 9.48 -9.97
CA GLN A 256 -15.59 10.37 -10.92
C GLN A 256 -15.73 11.81 -10.38
N VAL A 257 -16.06 11.95 -9.08
CA VAL A 257 -16.06 13.27 -8.42
C VAL A 257 -14.67 13.90 -8.46
N LEU A 258 -13.61 13.13 -8.21
CA LEU A 258 -12.23 13.61 -8.28
C LEU A 258 -11.85 14.04 -9.71
N LYS A 259 -12.11 13.21 -10.74
CA LYS A 259 -11.81 13.55 -12.14
C LYS A 259 -12.44 14.89 -12.53
N LYS A 260 -13.72 15.11 -12.18
CA LYS A 260 -14.41 16.38 -12.43
C LYS A 260 -13.82 17.54 -11.62
N CYS A 261 -13.39 17.30 -10.38
CA CYS A 261 -12.70 18.29 -9.56
C CYS A 261 -11.34 18.72 -10.15
N LEU A 262 -10.65 17.80 -10.81
CA LEU A 262 -9.40 18.06 -11.53
C LEU A 262 -9.61 18.72 -12.90
N GLY A 263 -10.86 18.87 -13.36
CA GLY A 263 -11.18 19.40 -14.68
C GLY A 263 -10.92 18.42 -15.83
N LEU A 264 -10.77 17.12 -15.53
CA LEU A 264 -10.61 16.07 -16.52
C LEU A 264 -11.95 15.73 -17.19
N ARG A 265 -11.93 15.45 -18.50
CA ARG A 265 -13.09 14.91 -19.23
C ARG A 265 -13.27 13.42 -18.87
N GLU A 266 -14.43 12.86 -19.17
CA GLU A 266 -14.71 11.44 -18.86
C GLU A 266 -13.74 10.48 -19.57
N GLU A 267 -13.35 10.83 -20.80
CA GLU A 267 -12.36 10.11 -21.61
C GLU A 267 -10.91 10.33 -21.15
N ASP A 268 -10.65 11.38 -20.37
CA ASP A 268 -9.30 11.68 -19.92
C ASP A 268 -8.91 10.72 -18.78
N ASP A 269 -7.73 10.12 -18.92
CA ASP A 269 -7.16 9.26 -17.89
C ASP A 269 -6.50 10.08 -16.80
N ILE A 270 -6.68 9.61 -15.56
CA ILE A 270 -5.97 10.15 -14.41
C ILE A 270 -4.59 9.49 -14.35
N ASP A 271 -3.52 10.28 -14.23
CA ASP A 271 -2.19 9.71 -13.99
C ASP A 271 -2.17 9.03 -12.62
N ARG A 272 -2.08 7.69 -12.67
CA ARG A 272 -2.15 6.80 -11.51
C ARG A 272 -0.92 6.92 -10.62
N ASP A 273 0.25 7.20 -11.20
CA ASP A 273 1.50 7.36 -10.45
C ASP A 273 1.45 8.63 -9.61
N VAL A 274 0.99 9.74 -10.19
CA VAL A 274 0.81 11.00 -9.44
C VAL A 274 -0.28 10.85 -8.39
N LEU A 275 -1.39 10.16 -8.69
CA LEU A 275 -2.45 9.94 -7.71
C LEU A 275 -1.97 9.10 -6.53
N TYR A 276 -1.22 8.02 -6.79
CA TYR A 276 -0.68 7.16 -5.76
C TYR A 276 0.29 7.92 -4.86
N GLU A 277 1.16 8.75 -5.44
CA GLU A 277 2.07 9.61 -4.69
C GLU A 277 1.31 10.58 -3.76
N VAL A 278 0.22 11.20 -4.25
CA VAL A 278 -0.61 12.09 -3.42
C VAL A 278 -1.32 11.31 -2.30
N PHE A 279 -1.83 10.11 -2.57
CA PHE A 279 -2.44 9.26 -1.55
C PHE A 279 -1.41 8.83 -0.49
N ALA A 280 -0.25 8.35 -0.91
CA ALA A 280 0.83 7.95 0.00
C ALA A 280 1.31 9.10 0.89
N GLN A 281 1.44 10.31 0.34
CA GLN A 281 1.82 11.50 1.10
C GLN A 281 0.81 11.87 2.20
N ASN A 282 -0.47 11.54 2.01
CA ASN A 282 -1.54 11.86 2.97
C ASN A 282 -1.93 10.66 3.86
N SER A 283 -1.22 9.53 3.77
CA SER A 283 -1.44 8.34 4.59
C SER A 283 -0.59 8.35 5.87
N GLN A 284 -1.16 7.96 7.00
CA GLN A 284 -0.44 7.75 8.26
C GLN A 284 -0.20 6.27 8.52
N ASP A 285 0.75 5.93 9.41
CA ASP A 285 0.96 4.52 9.77
C ASP A 285 -0.27 4.00 10.51
N TYR A 286 -0.71 2.80 10.14
CA TYR A 286 -1.91 2.16 10.71
C TYR A 286 -3.19 3.00 10.55
N ALA A 287 -3.24 3.85 9.52
CA ALA A 287 -4.45 4.58 9.18
C ALA A 287 -5.49 3.66 8.54
N SER A 288 -6.77 4.01 8.69
CA SER A 288 -7.90 3.41 7.97
C SER A 288 -8.45 4.32 6.85
N ALA A 289 -7.93 5.54 6.74
CA ALA A 289 -8.29 6.54 5.74
C ALA A 289 -7.15 7.56 5.55
N LEU A 290 -7.17 8.33 4.46
CA LEU A 290 -6.21 9.43 4.26
C LEU A 290 -6.50 10.61 5.20
N SER A 291 -5.47 11.41 5.48
CA SER A 291 -5.50 12.56 6.41
C SER A 291 -6.17 13.81 5.82
N PHE A 292 -7.39 13.68 5.31
CA PHE A 292 -8.19 14.80 4.78
C PHE A 292 -9.39 15.12 5.67
N ASP A 293 -9.94 16.33 5.52
CA ASP A 293 -11.25 16.64 6.09
C ASP A 293 -12.37 16.07 5.20
N TYR A 294 -13.08 15.06 5.72
CA TYR A 294 -14.24 14.41 5.07
C TYR A 294 -15.59 15.00 5.50
N GLY A 295 -15.60 16.17 6.17
CA GLY A 295 -16.80 16.86 6.62
C GLY A 295 -17.31 16.41 7.99
N HIS A 296 -16.41 15.98 8.88
CA HIS A 296 -16.70 15.56 10.27
C HIS A 296 -17.84 14.53 10.41
N ILE A 297 -17.71 13.40 9.71
CA ILE A 297 -18.62 12.25 9.87
C ILE A 297 -18.21 11.39 11.07
N GLU A 298 -19.16 10.72 11.72
CA GLU A 298 -18.90 9.85 12.88
C GLU A 298 -18.84 8.36 12.53
N GLY A 299 -19.24 7.99 11.31
CA GLY A 299 -19.24 6.60 10.85
C GLY A 299 -17.90 5.85 10.94
N PRO A 300 -16.76 6.44 10.52
CA PRO A 300 -15.47 5.75 10.50
C PRO A 300 -14.77 5.80 11.88
N GLU A 301 -14.60 4.63 12.49
CA GLU A 301 -13.92 4.37 13.78
C GLU A 301 -13.01 3.14 13.63
N GLN A 302 -12.83 2.30 14.66
CA GLN A 302 -12.26 0.96 14.50
C GLN A 302 -13.11 0.09 13.55
N PHE A 303 -14.44 0.26 13.59
CA PHE A 303 -15.40 -0.39 12.71
C PHE A 303 -16.39 0.65 12.18
N TRP A 304 -16.94 0.40 10.99
CA TRP A 304 -18.00 1.25 10.45
C TRP A 304 -19.27 1.17 11.31
N SER A 305 -19.79 2.34 11.68
CA SER A 305 -21.08 2.47 12.38
C SER A 305 -22.06 3.33 11.58
N SER A 306 -23.28 2.82 11.37
CA SER A 306 -24.33 3.58 10.66
C SER A 306 -25.00 4.58 11.60
N PHE A 307 -24.55 5.84 11.59
CA PHE A 307 -25.07 6.88 12.49
C PHE A 307 -26.38 7.53 11.99
N PRO A 308 -27.53 7.37 12.69
CA PRO A 308 -28.78 8.05 12.31
C PRO A 308 -28.58 9.56 12.25
N GLY A 309 -29.10 10.21 11.20
CA GLY A 309 -28.86 11.62 10.90
C GLY A 309 -27.70 11.88 9.92
N GLU A 310 -26.88 10.86 9.63
CA GLU A 310 -25.84 10.92 8.60
C GLU A 310 -26.20 10.06 7.38
N GLU A 311 -27.49 9.81 7.13
CA GLU A 311 -27.95 8.97 6.01
C GLU A 311 -27.41 9.44 4.65
N TYR A 312 -27.18 10.75 4.51
CA TYR A 312 -26.62 11.33 3.30
C TYR A 312 -25.21 10.81 2.97
N VAL A 313 -24.42 10.37 3.95
CA VAL A 313 -23.04 9.86 3.75
C VAL A 313 -23.02 8.57 2.94
N ALA A 314 -24.03 7.72 3.10
CA ALA A 314 -24.18 6.46 2.39
C ALA A 314 -24.96 6.58 1.06
N CYS A 315 -25.57 7.74 0.80
CA CYS A 315 -26.39 7.96 -0.39
C CYS A 315 -25.52 8.21 -1.64
N ASP A 316 -25.89 7.61 -2.76
CA ASP A 316 -25.16 7.67 -4.02
C ASP A 316 -24.82 9.12 -4.45
N PRO A 317 -23.52 9.47 -4.55
CA PRO A 317 -23.09 10.78 -5.02
C PRO A 317 -23.09 10.91 -6.54
N GLY A 318 -23.43 9.87 -7.31
CA GLY A 318 -23.48 9.87 -8.77
C GLY A 318 -24.55 10.79 -9.36
N TYR A 319 -24.52 10.98 -10.68
CA TYR A 319 -25.52 11.79 -11.39
C TYR A 319 -26.91 11.19 -11.23
N ARG A 320 -27.93 12.03 -11.02
CA ARG A 320 -29.31 11.58 -10.85
C ARG A 320 -30.24 12.15 -11.92
N GLU A 321 -30.77 11.26 -12.76
CA GLU A 321 -31.82 11.60 -13.71
C GLU A 321 -33.12 12.05 -13.00
N GLY A 322 -33.90 12.91 -13.66
CA GLY A 322 -35.19 13.38 -13.14
C GLY A 322 -35.10 14.39 -11.99
N LEU A 323 -33.90 14.78 -11.57
CA LEU A 323 -33.71 15.72 -10.47
C LEU A 323 -34.30 17.11 -10.76
N GLY A 324 -34.41 17.50 -12.04
CA GLY A 324 -35.10 18.73 -12.45
C GLY A 324 -36.55 18.82 -11.95
N GLU A 325 -37.31 17.71 -12.01
CA GLU A 325 -38.69 17.65 -11.51
C GLU A 325 -38.74 17.79 -9.98
N VAL A 326 -37.77 17.18 -9.29
CA VAL A 326 -37.60 17.32 -7.85
C VAL A 326 -37.33 18.79 -7.50
N PHE A 327 -36.43 19.48 -8.21
CA PHE A 327 -36.19 20.90 -8.00
C PHE A 327 -37.45 21.76 -8.25
N GLN A 328 -38.23 21.48 -9.29
CA GLN A 328 -39.51 22.16 -9.52
C GLN A 328 -40.49 21.97 -8.35
N SER A 329 -40.54 20.77 -7.77
CA SER A 329 -41.39 20.50 -6.60
C SER A 329 -40.92 21.20 -5.32
N LEU A 330 -39.60 21.40 -5.18
CA LEU A 330 -38.98 22.01 -4.00
C LEU A 330 -38.91 23.54 -4.06
N ILE A 331 -39.01 24.12 -5.26
CA ILE A 331 -38.90 25.55 -5.52
C ILE A 331 -40.28 26.10 -5.94
N PRO A 332 -41.15 26.47 -4.97
CA PRO A 332 -42.34 27.25 -5.28
C PRO A 332 -41.99 28.54 -6.03
N SER A 333 -42.63 28.75 -7.18
CA SER A 333 -42.49 29.96 -8.03
C SER A 333 -42.81 31.30 -7.33
N LYS A 334 -43.33 31.26 -6.09
CA LYS A 334 -43.58 32.43 -5.23
C LYS A 334 -42.44 32.76 -4.26
N LEU A 335 -41.53 31.84 -3.95
CA LEU A 335 -40.46 32.04 -2.95
C LEU A 335 -39.28 32.85 -3.48
N PHE A 336 -39.09 32.86 -4.80
CA PHE A 336 -37.95 33.50 -5.47
C PHE A 336 -38.37 34.72 -6.29
N LYS A 337 -39.57 35.27 -6.03
CA LYS A 337 -39.98 36.53 -6.67
C LYS A 337 -39.17 37.67 -6.08
N LYS A 338 -38.61 38.50 -6.95
CA LYS A 338 -37.84 39.70 -6.59
C LYS A 338 -38.69 40.66 -5.75
N ASN A 339 -38.55 40.61 -4.42
CA ASN A 339 -39.15 41.62 -3.54
C ASN A 339 -38.26 42.87 -3.57
N VAL A 340 -38.73 43.88 -4.29
CA VAL A 340 -38.07 45.19 -4.39
C VAL A 340 -38.46 46.04 -3.18
N GLU A 341 -37.99 45.68 -1.98
CA GLU A 341 -37.95 46.63 -0.87
C GLU A 341 -36.52 47.16 -0.76
N SER A 342 -36.32 48.38 -1.26
CA SER A 342 -35.07 49.12 -1.13
C SER A 342 -34.82 49.42 0.35
N LEU A 343 -33.81 48.76 0.93
CA LEU A 343 -33.28 49.15 2.23
C LEU A 343 -32.59 50.51 2.11
N GLU A 344 -33.23 51.58 2.60
CA GLU A 344 -32.64 52.92 2.69
C GLU A 344 -31.54 52.97 3.77
N LEU A 345 -30.37 52.41 3.47
CA LEU A 345 -29.21 52.37 4.37
C LEU A 345 -28.24 53.54 4.18
N GLU A 346 -28.42 54.34 3.12
CA GLU A 346 -27.58 55.50 2.77
C GLU A 346 -27.44 56.51 3.92
N ARG A 347 -28.47 56.65 4.76
CA ARG A 347 -28.45 57.54 5.94
C ARG A 347 -27.63 57.01 7.13
N LYS A 348 -27.31 55.71 7.15
CA LYS A 348 -26.59 55.06 8.26
C LYS A 348 -25.10 54.89 7.98
N VAL A 349 -24.68 55.01 6.73
CA VAL A 349 -23.27 54.83 6.31
C VAL A 349 -22.70 56.20 5.98
N GLN A 350 -21.82 56.71 6.85
CA GLN A 350 -21.22 58.05 6.69
C GLN A 350 -19.90 58.04 5.92
N ASP A 351 -19.16 56.93 5.98
CA ASP A 351 -17.86 56.75 5.32
C ASP A 351 -17.69 55.26 4.99
N ASP A 352 -17.66 54.92 3.70
CA ASP A 352 -17.49 53.54 3.21
C ASP A 352 -16.15 53.43 2.46
N PRO A 353 -15.10 52.87 3.08
CA PRO A 353 -13.76 52.80 2.47
C PRO A 353 -13.72 51.91 1.22
N LEU A 354 -14.67 50.97 1.08
CA LEU A 354 -14.78 50.11 -0.10
C LEU A 354 -15.51 50.81 -1.25
N GLY A 355 -16.14 51.96 -1.00
CA GLY A 355 -16.78 52.82 -2.00
C GLY A 355 -15.84 53.33 -3.11
N MET A 356 -14.52 53.30 -2.86
CA MET A 356 -13.52 53.66 -3.87
C MET A 356 -13.22 52.53 -4.88
N LEU A 357 -13.62 51.30 -4.59
CA LEU A 357 -13.34 50.16 -5.45
C LEU A 357 -14.28 50.12 -6.66
N PRO A 358 -13.74 50.07 -7.89
CA PRO A 358 -14.55 49.82 -9.09
C PRO A 358 -15.29 48.48 -9.00
N TYR A 359 -16.42 48.37 -9.70
CA TYR A 359 -17.21 47.14 -9.75
C TYR A 359 -16.37 45.93 -10.15
N ASP A 360 -15.50 46.07 -11.16
CA ASP A 360 -14.67 44.97 -11.67
C ASP A 360 -13.70 44.44 -10.62
N VAL A 361 -13.16 45.32 -9.75
CA VAL A 361 -12.27 44.92 -8.66
C VAL A 361 -13.07 44.21 -7.56
N LEU A 362 -14.26 44.69 -7.22
CA LEU A 362 -15.14 44.01 -6.27
C LEU A 362 -15.57 42.64 -6.78
N TYR A 363 -15.92 42.56 -8.06
CA TYR A 363 -16.31 41.33 -8.73
C TYR A 363 -15.19 40.29 -8.66
N GLU A 364 -13.96 40.69 -9.01
CA GLU A 364 -12.78 39.82 -8.92
C GLU A 364 -12.45 39.43 -7.48
N ILE A 365 -12.56 40.34 -6.49
CA ILE A 365 -12.38 39.98 -5.08
C ILE A 365 -13.33 38.86 -4.68
N CYS A 366 -14.61 38.98 -5.05
CA CYS A 366 -15.62 37.97 -4.72
C CYS A 366 -15.33 36.59 -5.31
N THR A 367 -14.59 36.48 -6.43
CA THR A 367 -14.25 35.16 -7.00
C THR A 367 -13.23 34.38 -6.16
N TYR A 368 -12.53 35.03 -5.22
CA TYR A 368 -11.58 34.39 -4.30
C TYR A 368 -12.16 34.17 -2.89
N LEU A 369 -13.38 34.64 -2.61
CA LEU A 369 -13.98 34.51 -1.29
C LEU A 369 -14.73 33.17 -1.15
N SER A 370 -14.71 32.62 0.07
CA SER A 370 -15.68 31.59 0.44
C SER A 370 -17.08 32.22 0.55
N PHE A 371 -18.14 31.41 0.45
CA PHE A 371 -19.51 31.91 0.64
C PHE A 371 -19.69 32.64 1.99
N THR A 372 -19.07 32.14 3.06
CA THR A 372 -19.16 32.75 4.40
C THR A 372 -18.50 34.13 4.42
N ASP A 373 -17.35 34.26 3.76
CA ASP A 373 -16.61 35.51 3.69
C ASP A 373 -17.29 36.51 2.75
N GLU A 374 -17.84 36.04 1.63
CA GLU A 374 -18.63 36.85 0.71
C GLU A 374 -19.89 37.41 1.39
N LYS A 375 -20.59 36.59 2.16
CA LYS A 375 -21.73 37.05 2.97
C LYS A 375 -21.30 38.10 3.98
N SER A 376 -20.17 37.90 4.65
CA SER A 376 -19.62 38.88 5.61
C SER A 376 -19.17 40.16 4.90
N PHE A 377 -18.61 40.06 3.71
CA PHE A 377 -18.14 41.15 2.86
C PHE A 377 -19.29 41.99 2.31
N THR A 378 -20.35 41.35 1.83
CA THR A 378 -21.58 42.02 1.39
C THR A 378 -22.34 42.68 2.55
N GLN A 379 -22.16 42.20 3.79
CA GLN A 379 -22.73 42.80 4.98
C GLN A 379 -21.90 43.95 5.57
N SER A 380 -20.61 44.05 5.23
CA SER A 380 -19.69 45.03 5.84
C SER A 380 -19.66 46.39 5.12
N SER A 381 -20.14 46.47 3.87
CA SER A 381 -20.15 47.70 3.08
C SER A 381 -21.45 47.87 2.30
N LEU A 382 -21.97 49.10 2.29
CA LEU A 382 -23.16 49.45 1.51
C LEU A 382 -22.85 49.44 0.02
N HIS A 383 -21.66 49.90 -0.38
CA HIS A 383 -21.22 49.87 -1.78
C HIS A 383 -21.09 48.44 -2.32
N VAL A 384 -20.54 47.52 -1.52
CA VAL A 384 -20.49 46.09 -1.88
C VAL A 384 -21.89 45.49 -1.94
N TYR A 385 -22.74 45.79 -0.95
CA TYR A 385 -24.12 45.31 -0.91
C TYR A 385 -24.92 45.72 -2.16
N THR A 386 -24.83 46.98 -2.58
CA THR A 386 -25.57 47.50 -3.75
C THR A 386 -25.00 46.95 -5.05
N SER A 387 -23.67 46.88 -5.17
CA SER A 387 -22.97 46.34 -6.34
C SER A 387 -23.32 44.87 -6.62
N THR A 388 -23.53 44.08 -5.57
CA THR A 388 -23.86 42.64 -5.68
C THR A 388 -25.35 42.36 -5.91
N GLN A 389 -26.24 43.36 -6.01
CA GLN A 389 -27.68 43.10 -6.28
C GLN A 389 -27.99 42.71 -7.73
N ASN A 390 -27.02 42.76 -8.64
CA ASN A 390 -27.21 42.40 -10.04
C ASN A 390 -27.37 40.86 -10.16
N GLY A 391 -28.42 40.38 -10.85
CA GLY A 391 -28.61 38.94 -11.10
C GLY A 391 -27.44 38.30 -11.86
N ALA A 392 -26.78 39.04 -12.75
CA ALA A 392 -25.58 38.57 -13.45
C ALA A 392 -24.43 38.21 -12.50
N PHE A 393 -24.29 38.93 -11.39
CA PHE A 393 -23.31 38.62 -10.34
C PHE A 393 -23.61 37.26 -9.72
N TRP A 394 -24.85 37.01 -9.30
CA TRP A 394 -25.23 35.73 -8.68
C TRP A 394 -25.23 34.55 -9.66
N LYS A 395 -25.53 34.79 -10.94
CA LYS A 395 -25.31 33.79 -12.00
C LYS A 395 -23.84 33.40 -12.12
N HIS A 396 -22.94 34.37 -11.99
CA HIS A 396 -21.50 34.07 -11.95
C HIS A 396 -21.10 33.32 -10.67
N MET A 397 -21.57 33.74 -9.49
CA MET A 397 -21.31 33.04 -8.24
C MET A 397 -21.82 31.58 -8.27
N MET A 398 -23.00 31.32 -8.86
CA MET A 398 -23.49 29.95 -9.09
C MET A 398 -22.51 29.13 -9.94
N ARG A 399 -21.99 29.71 -11.03
CA ARG A 399 -21.01 29.04 -11.90
C ARG A 399 -19.71 28.69 -11.17
N LEU A 400 -19.27 29.53 -10.24
CA LEU A 400 -18.04 29.31 -9.49
C LEU A 400 -18.21 28.35 -8.30
N HIS A 401 -19.28 28.53 -7.51
CA HIS A 401 -19.40 27.85 -6.21
C HIS A 401 -20.37 26.67 -6.18
N ILE A 402 -21.25 26.52 -7.17
CA ILE A 402 -22.31 25.51 -7.17
C ILE A 402 -22.18 24.54 -8.35
N TYR A 403 -22.10 25.06 -9.57
CA TYR A 403 -22.08 24.23 -10.79
C TYR A 403 -20.95 23.21 -10.87
N PRO A 404 -19.75 23.42 -10.29
CA PRO A 404 -18.69 22.42 -10.38
C PRO A 404 -19.08 21.04 -9.79
N TRP A 405 -19.89 21.02 -8.71
CA TRP A 405 -20.36 19.79 -8.08
C TRP A 405 -21.86 19.50 -8.32
N LEU A 406 -22.67 20.48 -8.72
CA LEU A 406 -24.06 20.25 -9.13
C LEU A 406 -24.13 19.98 -10.64
N TRP A 407 -23.82 18.75 -11.05
CA TRP A 407 -23.75 18.37 -12.46
C TRP A 407 -25.09 18.50 -13.20
N GLU A 408 -26.19 18.32 -12.47
CA GLU A 408 -27.55 18.48 -12.97
C GLU A 408 -27.94 19.94 -13.23
N ALA A 409 -27.08 20.92 -12.88
CA ALA A 409 -27.37 22.34 -13.01
C ALA A 409 -27.78 22.76 -14.42
N CYS A 410 -27.13 22.20 -15.46
CA CYS A 410 -27.50 22.50 -16.85
C CYS A 410 -28.92 22.05 -17.18
N ASP A 411 -29.35 20.88 -16.68
CA ASP A 411 -30.71 20.37 -16.89
C ASP A 411 -31.75 21.16 -16.10
N ILE A 412 -31.39 21.57 -14.88
CA ILE A 412 -32.22 22.40 -14.00
C ILE A 412 -32.41 23.80 -14.59
N MET A 413 -31.42 24.33 -15.30
CA MET A 413 -31.43 25.70 -15.84
C MET A 413 -31.91 25.80 -17.30
N LYS A 414 -32.37 24.71 -17.94
CA LYS A 414 -33.00 24.74 -19.28
C LYS A 414 -34.28 25.59 -19.27
N GLU A 415 -34.57 26.25 -20.40
CA GLU A 415 -35.76 27.10 -20.56
C GLU A 415 -37.05 26.32 -20.24
N GLY A 416 -37.88 26.87 -19.35
CA GLY A 416 -39.17 26.28 -18.95
C GLY A 416 -39.24 25.70 -17.53
N VAL A 417 -38.10 25.50 -16.84
CA VAL A 417 -38.07 24.99 -15.45
C VAL A 417 -38.34 26.10 -14.42
N PHE A 418 -37.84 27.31 -14.67
CA PHE A 418 -38.05 28.48 -13.80
C PHE A 418 -38.76 29.62 -14.52
N SER A 419 -39.46 30.45 -13.75
CA SER A 419 -40.12 31.68 -14.22
C SER A 419 -39.10 32.71 -14.70
N GLU A 420 -39.44 33.53 -15.71
CA GLU A 420 -38.57 34.64 -16.19
C GLU A 420 -38.21 35.65 -15.08
N ASP A 421 -39.02 35.72 -14.01
CA ASP A 421 -38.86 36.60 -12.84
C ASP A 421 -37.99 36.00 -11.70
N LEU A 422 -37.22 34.93 -11.95
CA LEU A 422 -36.42 34.26 -10.92
C LEU A 422 -35.35 35.18 -10.32
N ASP A 423 -35.34 35.30 -8.99
CA ASP A 423 -34.25 35.96 -8.27
C ASP A 423 -33.03 35.03 -8.11
N ASP A 424 -32.01 35.25 -8.95
CA ASP A 424 -30.75 34.48 -8.96
C ASP A 424 -30.06 34.45 -7.59
N LYS A 425 -30.16 35.54 -6.81
CA LYS A 425 -29.60 35.63 -5.46
C LYS A 425 -30.28 34.65 -4.51
N SER A 426 -31.61 34.69 -4.47
CA SER A 426 -32.37 33.79 -3.61
C SER A 426 -32.18 32.33 -4.01
N LEU A 427 -32.09 32.02 -5.31
CA LEU A 427 -31.79 30.66 -5.77
C LEU A 427 -30.42 30.20 -5.27
N PHE A 428 -29.38 31.02 -5.45
CA PHE A 428 -28.03 30.71 -4.97
C PHE A 428 -28.01 30.43 -3.46
N LEU A 429 -28.60 31.31 -2.66
CA LEU A 429 -28.66 31.17 -1.20
C LEU A 429 -29.43 29.91 -0.77
N TRP A 430 -30.52 29.59 -1.46
CA TRP A 430 -31.29 28.38 -1.18
C TRP A 430 -30.50 27.11 -1.54
N LEU A 431 -29.86 27.07 -2.71
CA LEU A 431 -29.03 25.94 -3.13
C LEU A 431 -27.87 25.70 -2.15
N GLU A 432 -27.18 26.77 -1.76
CA GLU A 432 -26.10 26.71 -0.76
C GLU A 432 -26.61 26.07 0.54
N ALA A 433 -27.74 26.56 1.06
CA ALA A 433 -28.29 26.10 2.34
C ALA A 433 -28.91 24.71 2.27
N ALA A 434 -29.51 24.33 1.13
CA ALA A 434 -30.18 23.05 0.93
C ALA A 434 -29.19 21.90 0.74
N THR A 435 -28.02 22.17 0.15
CA THR A 435 -26.99 21.17 -0.19
C THR A 435 -25.84 21.12 0.81
N ARG A 436 -25.83 21.97 1.84
CA ARG A 436 -24.76 22.02 2.83
C ARG A 436 -24.69 20.71 3.65
N PRO A 437 -23.53 20.02 3.71
CA PRO A 437 -23.33 18.86 4.58
C PRO A 437 -23.53 19.26 6.04
N ARG A 438 -24.46 18.59 6.72
CA ARG A 438 -24.74 18.79 8.15
C ARG A 438 -25.44 17.58 8.74
N PHE A 439 -25.24 17.37 10.03
CA PHE A 439 -25.96 16.36 10.79
C PHE A 439 -27.50 16.57 10.69
N GLY A 440 -28.22 15.48 10.43
CA GLY A 440 -29.67 15.48 10.22
C GLY A 440 -30.12 16.02 8.87
N ALA A 441 -29.20 16.17 7.90
CA ALA A 441 -29.57 16.41 6.51
C ALA A 441 -30.42 15.26 5.97
N GLY A 442 -31.45 15.59 5.19
CA GLY A 442 -32.39 14.62 4.67
C GLY A 442 -33.21 15.16 3.50
N GLY A 443 -34.01 14.30 2.90
CA GLY A 443 -34.83 14.63 1.74
C GLY A 443 -34.17 14.22 0.42
N PRO A 444 -34.70 14.67 -0.72
CA PRO A 444 -34.33 14.12 -2.02
C PRO A 444 -32.93 14.56 -2.52
N LEU A 445 -32.30 15.54 -1.85
CA LEU A 445 -30.97 16.07 -2.22
C LEU A 445 -29.81 15.37 -1.50
N MET A 446 -30.04 14.30 -0.72
CA MET A 446 -28.98 13.64 0.06
C MET A 446 -27.77 13.21 -0.77
N GLY A 447 -27.97 12.67 -1.97
CA GLY A 447 -26.88 12.32 -2.89
C GLY A 447 -26.04 13.54 -3.31
N ILE A 448 -26.68 14.69 -3.57
CA ILE A 448 -25.95 15.95 -3.84
C ILE A 448 -25.17 16.42 -2.61
N ILE A 449 -25.75 16.29 -1.41
CA ILE A 449 -25.07 16.64 -0.16
C ILE A 449 -23.81 15.78 0.01
N ASN A 450 -23.92 14.46 -0.27
CA ASN A 450 -22.76 13.57 -0.24
C ASN A 450 -21.72 13.95 -1.28
N ARG A 451 -22.15 14.23 -2.52
CA ARG A 451 -21.26 14.65 -3.60
C ARG A 451 -20.52 15.95 -3.26
N ARG A 452 -21.20 16.96 -2.70
CA ARG A 452 -20.56 18.20 -2.25
C ARG A 452 -19.55 17.94 -1.13
N ARG A 453 -19.84 17.03 -0.20
CA ARG A 453 -18.88 16.60 0.83
C ARG A 453 -17.62 15.98 0.22
N ILE A 454 -17.79 15.02 -0.69
CA ILE A 454 -16.67 14.36 -1.39
C ILE A 454 -15.89 15.35 -2.25
N TRP A 455 -16.59 16.27 -2.92
CA TRP A 455 -15.97 17.35 -3.70
C TRP A 455 -15.06 18.23 -2.83
N ASN A 456 -15.48 18.60 -1.62
CA ASN A 456 -14.65 19.38 -0.70
C ASN A 456 -13.38 18.63 -0.29
N THR A 457 -13.44 17.31 -0.15
CA THR A 457 -12.25 16.47 0.06
C THR A 457 -11.35 16.47 -1.19
N CYS A 458 -11.94 16.31 -2.38
CA CYS A 458 -11.20 16.37 -3.64
C CYS A 458 -10.54 17.74 -3.88
N GLN A 459 -11.14 18.84 -3.42
CA GLN A 459 -10.56 20.18 -3.50
C GLN A 459 -9.30 20.36 -2.61
N GLN A 460 -9.17 19.60 -1.52
CA GLN A 460 -7.93 19.58 -0.73
C GLN A 460 -6.81 18.82 -1.45
N LEU A 461 -7.19 17.81 -2.24
CA LEU A 461 -6.27 16.97 -3.01
C LEU A 461 -5.80 17.64 -4.30
N ALA A 462 -6.68 18.33 -5.02
CA ALA A 462 -6.44 18.87 -6.35
C ALA A 462 -5.17 19.76 -6.47
N PRO A 463 -4.86 20.66 -5.51
CA PRO A 463 -3.63 21.44 -5.56
C PRO A 463 -2.36 20.58 -5.49
N GLN A 464 -2.36 19.51 -4.68
CA GLN A 464 -1.21 18.61 -4.54
C GLN A 464 -1.00 17.79 -5.82
N TYR A 465 -2.09 17.34 -6.45
CA TYR A 465 -2.05 16.68 -7.74
C TYR A 465 -1.53 17.62 -8.83
N ALA A 466 -2.06 18.85 -8.90
CA ALA A 466 -1.63 19.87 -9.86
C ALA A 466 -0.15 20.24 -9.67
N GLU A 467 0.34 20.37 -8.43
CA GLU A 467 1.75 20.63 -8.14
C GLU A 467 2.68 19.55 -8.68
N LYS A 468 2.29 18.28 -8.56
CA LYS A 468 3.09 17.15 -9.06
C LYS A 468 2.96 16.94 -10.58
N MET A 469 1.84 17.39 -11.14
CA MET A 469 1.61 17.49 -12.59
C MET A 469 2.40 18.62 -13.25
N LEU A 470 2.67 19.71 -12.51
CA LEU A 470 3.52 20.78 -13.00
C LEU A 470 4.88 20.18 -13.37
N PRO A 471 5.35 20.37 -14.61
CA PRO A 471 6.44 19.60 -15.13
C PRO A 471 7.70 19.85 -14.30
N VAL A 472 8.18 18.82 -13.57
CA VAL A 472 9.63 18.63 -13.46
C VAL A 472 10.08 18.25 -14.85
N GLN A 473 10.20 19.25 -15.71
CA GLN A 473 10.63 19.16 -17.11
C GLN A 473 10.56 17.73 -17.66
N ARG A 474 9.35 17.13 -17.73
CA ARG A 474 9.09 16.17 -18.78
C ARG A 474 9.16 17.05 -19.99
N ALA A 475 10.36 17.18 -20.53
CA ALA A 475 10.54 17.81 -21.80
C ALA A 475 9.89 16.83 -22.77
N GLU A 476 8.57 16.99 -22.90
CA GLU A 476 7.73 16.46 -23.96
C GLU A 476 8.60 16.49 -25.20
N PRO A 477 8.87 15.32 -25.79
CA PRO A 477 9.72 15.31 -26.95
C PRO A 477 9.00 16.06 -28.07
N ASP A 478 9.52 17.24 -28.41
CA ASP A 478 9.03 18.05 -29.54
C ASP A 478 9.34 17.40 -30.91
N GLU A 479 9.58 16.08 -30.94
CA GLU A 479 9.92 15.28 -32.11
C GLU A 479 9.17 13.94 -32.05
N ALA A 480 8.43 13.60 -33.11
CA ALA A 480 7.60 12.40 -33.17
C ALA A 480 8.38 11.09 -32.95
N GLU A 481 9.67 11.06 -33.33
CA GLU A 481 10.57 9.92 -33.09
C GLU A 481 10.78 9.66 -31.61
N ALA A 482 10.98 10.71 -30.81
CA ALA A 482 11.23 10.56 -29.39
C ALA A 482 10.01 10.05 -28.62
N ARG A 483 8.79 10.37 -29.08
CA ARG A 483 7.56 9.73 -28.57
C ARG A 483 7.49 8.26 -28.95
N ASP A 484 7.77 7.90 -30.20
CA ASP A 484 7.82 6.50 -30.65
C ASP A 484 8.88 5.66 -29.88
N ILE A 485 10.04 6.25 -29.57
CA ILE A 485 11.06 5.59 -28.74
C ILE A 485 10.54 5.34 -27.32
N LEU A 486 9.86 6.34 -26.73
CA LEU A 486 9.35 6.25 -25.36
C LEU A 486 8.16 5.28 -25.27
N ASP A 487 7.28 5.24 -26.26
CA ASP A 487 6.13 4.32 -26.34
C ASP A 487 6.58 2.85 -26.43
N ARG A 488 7.75 2.60 -27.02
CA ARG A 488 8.37 1.26 -27.09
C ARG A 488 9.28 0.95 -25.89
N ALA A 489 9.42 1.88 -24.96
CA ALA A 489 10.29 1.72 -23.80
C ALA A 489 9.65 0.80 -22.78
N THR A 490 10.48 -0.08 -22.21
CA THR A 490 10.11 -0.94 -21.09
C THR A 490 11.10 -0.76 -19.95
N CYS A 491 10.60 -0.87 -18.72
CA CYS A 491 11.38 -1.05 -17.51
C CYS A 491 10.96 -2.36 -16.87
N LEU A 492 11.79 -3.38 -17.08
CA LEU A 492 11.49 -4.77 -16.70
C LEU A 492 11.88 -5.13 -15.26
N HIS A 493 12.56 -4.22 -14.56
CA HIS A 493 12.98 -4.43 -13.17
C HIS A 493 13.33 -3.09 -12.52
N MET A 494 12.72 -2.77 -11.37
CA MET A 494 12.91 -1.51 -10.65
C MET A 494 13.12 -1.71 -9.14
N PRO A 495 14.21 -2.39 -8.74
CA PRO A 495 14.47 -2.72 -7.35
C PRO A 495 14.79 -1.50 -6.50
N ALA A 496 14.59 -1.65 -5.20
CA ALA A 496 15.12 -0.74 -4.21
C ALA A 496 16.65 -0.72 -4.24
N VAL A 497 17.18 0.48 -4.05
CA VAL A 497 18.60 0.79 -3.95
C VAL A 497 18.91 1.65 -2.73
N ALA A 498 17.88 1.95 -1.93
CA ALA A 498 18.03 2.52 -0.61
C ALA A 498 17.05 1.92 0.40
N TYR A 499 17.46 1.88 1.68
CA TYR A 499 16.62 1.44 2.79
C TYR A 499 17.01 2.15 4.09
N PRO A 500 16.03 2.58 4.92
CA PRO A 500 14.58 2.51 4.68
C PRO A 500 14.13 3.46 3.57
N ILE A 501 13.08 3.09 2.84
CA ILE A 501 12.41 3.97 1.90
C ILE A 501 11.48 4.89 2.70
N GLY A 502 11.66 6.22 2.58
CA GLY A 502 10.80 7.19 3.25
C GLY A 502 9.35 7.16 2.75
N LYS A 503 8.43 7.82 3.45
CA LYS A 503 7.00 7.87 3.06
C LYS A 503 6.74 8.79 1.87
N GLN A 504 7.52 9.87 1.77
CA GLN A 504 7.45 10.80 0.65
C GLN A 504 8.39 10.30 -0.45
N ILE A 505 7.83 9.51 -1.35
CA ILE A 505 8.50 9.01 -2.54
C ILE A 505 7.85 9.60 -3.77
N ARG A 506 8.69 9.93 -4.75
CA ARG A 506 8.24 10.41 -6.04
C ARG A 506 8.75 9.51 -7.14
N THR A 507 7.86 9.03 -8.01
CA THR A 507 8.26 8.33 -9.23
C THR A 507 8.77 9.35 -10.24
N VAL A 508 10.00 9.14 -10.72
CA VAL A 508 10.68 9.99 -11.70
C VAL A 508 11.08 9.15 -12.88
N SER A 509 10.92 9.67 -14.10
CA SER A 509 11.41 9.06 -15.33
C SER A 509 12.07 10.12 -16.18
N VAL A 510 13.19 9.77 -16.80
CA VAL A 510 13.89 10.64 -17.75
C VAL A 510 14.24 9.86 -19.01
N GLN A 511 13.92 10.44 -20.16
CA GLN A 511 14.38 9.97 -21.45
C GLN A 511 15.75 10.57 -21.75
N PHE A 512 16.76 9.73 -21.85
CA PHE A 512 18.12 10.09 -22.24
C PHE A 512 18.28 10.23 -23.74
N ILE A 513 17.64 9.40 -24.57
CA ILE A 513 17.76 9.44 -26.03
C ILE A 513 16.42 9.80 -26.67
N ARG A 514 16.42 10.80 -27.57
CA ARG A 514 15.27 11.29 -28.34
C ARG A 514 15.32 10.92 -29.82
N SER A 515 16.50 10.63 -30.36
CA SER A 515 16.64 10.04 -31.70
C SER A 515 17.74 8.99 -31.71
N TRP A 516 17.60 7.97 -32.55
CA TRP A 516 18.58 6.87 -32.60
C TRP A 516 19.98 7.36 -33.03
N GLU A 517 20.04 8.49 -33.73
CA GLU A 517 21.29 9.14 -34.16
C GLU A 517 22.09 9.77 -33.01
N GLU A 518 21.45 10.16 -31.90
CA GLU A 518 22.13 10.84 -30.77
C GLU A 518 23.27 10.01 -30.17
N THR A 519 23.15 8.68 -30.20
CA THR A 519 24.19 7.75 -29.71
C THR A 519 25.28 7.45 -30.74
N SER A 520 25.00 7.70 -32.03
CA SER A 520 25.89 7.39 -33.15
C SER A 520 26.71 8.60 -33.62
N CYS A 521 26.16 9.81 -33.45
CA CYS A 521 26.65 11.01 -34.14
C CYS A 521 27.58 11.90 -33.31
N GLY A 522 27.56 11.84 -31.97
CA GLY A 522 28.48 12.64 -31.16
C GLY A 522 28.84 12.05 -29.79
N SER A 523 29.60 12.82 -29.02
CA SER A 523 30.10 12.40 -27.69
C SER A 523 29.13 12.80 -26.60
N SER A 524 29.08 12.01 -25.54
CA SER A 524 28.20 12.25 -24.40
C SER A 524 28.99 12.37 -23.10
N VAL A 525 28.43 13.06 -22.12
CA VAL A 525 28.98 13.14 -20.77
C VAL A 525 27.91 12.69 -19.79
N LEU A 526 28.24 11.69 -18.97
CA LEU A 526 27.43 11.28 -17.83
C LEU A 526 28.00 11.90 -16.55
N ASP A 527 27.13 12.56 -15.79
CA ASP A 527 27.44 13.15 -14.50
C ASP A 527 26.61 12.51 -13.39
N THR A 528 27.13 12.56 -12.18
CA THR A 528 26.44 12.09 -10.97
C THR A 528 26.47 13.17 -9.90
N TYR A 529 25.44 13.23 -9.07
CA TYR A 529 25.28 14.20 -7.99
C TYR A 529 25.04 13.47 -6.68
N TRP A 530 25.71 13.91 -5.63
CA TRP A 530 25.79 13.21 -4.35
C TRP A 530 25.32 14.12 -3.21
N GLY A 531 24.38 13.65 -2.40
CA GLY A 531 23.88 14.38 -1.25
C GLY A 531 24.94 14.53 -0.14
N GLN A 532 24.64 15.36 0.86
CA GLN A 532 25.56 15.61 1.98
C GLN A 532 25.89 14.34 2.79
N ASN A 533 24.95 13.40 2.86
CA ASN A 533 25.13 12.08 3.47
C ASN A 533 25.94 11.11 2.60
N GLY A 534 26.35 11.51 1.40
CA GLY A 534 27.07 10.70 0.43
C GLY A 534 26.21 9.77 -0.42
N ALA A 535 24.88 9.84 -0.34
CA ALA A 535 23.95 9.08 -1.19
C ALA A 535 23.87 9.66 -2.61
N LEU A 536 23.61 8.82 -3.62
CA LEU A 536 23.36 9.29 -4.99
C LEU A 536 21.97 9.97 -5.05
N VAL A 537 21.95 11.25 -5.43
CA VAL A 537 20.71 12.05 -5.55
C VAL A 537 20.33 12.36 -6.99
N GLY A 538 21.25 12.19 -7.94
CA GLY A 538 20.93 12.36 -9.35
C GLY A 538 21.99 11.84 -10.31
N ILE A 539 21.52 11.55 -11.52
CA ILE A 539 22.31 11.12 -12.68
C ILE A 539 21.90 12.00 -13.85
N SER A 540 22.84 12.59 -14.58
CA SER A 540 22.50 13.34 -15.79
C SER A 540 23.33 12.90 -16.98
N ILE A 541 22.74 13.06 -18.17
CA ILE A 541 23.42 12.86 -19.43
C ILE A 541 23.36 14.14 -20.26
N THR A 542 24.51 14.53 -20.79
CA THR A 542 24.65 15.63 -21.74
C THR A 542 25.05 15.04 -23.09
N LEU A 543 24.17 15.16 -24.08
CA LEU A 543 24.40 14.71 -25.45
C LEU A 543 24.84 15.92 -26.29
N ASN A 544 25.92 15.78 -27.06
CA ASN A 544 26.37 16.79 -28.05
C ASN A 544 26.57 18.23 -27.53
N GLY A 545 26.65 18.43 -26.21
CA GLY A 545 26.77 19.75 -25.59
C GLY A 545 25.43 20.46 -25.34
N ASP A 546 24.30 19.77 -25.50
CA ASP A 546 22.96 20.28 -25.19
C ASP A 546 22.72 20.43 -23.68
N ASN A 547 21.51 20.82 -23.29
CA ASN A 547 21.13 20.86 -21.88
C ASN A 547 21.15 19.45 -21.26
N PRO A 548 21.65 19.31 -20.03
CA PRO A 548 21.70 18.02 -19.35
C PRO A 548 20.28 17.48 -19.09
N ARG A 549 20.05 16.21 -19.42
CA ARG A 549 18.83 15.47 -19.10
C ARG A 549 19.06 14.78 -17.75
N VAL A 550 18.30 15.18 -16.72
CA VAL A 550 18.57 14.82 -15.32
C VAL A 550 17.54 13.82 -14.79
N PHE A 551 18.01 12.71 -14.23
CA PHE A 551 17.28 11.83 -13.34
C PHE A 551 17.56 12.26 -11.88
N GLY A 552 16.51 12.51 -11.09
CA GLY A 552 16.65 12.98 -9.71
C GLY A 552 17.01 14.47 -9.60
N SER A 553 18.02 14.81 -8.80
CA SER A 553 18.38 16.19 -8.45
C SER A 553 19.85 16.51 -8.76
N THR A 554 20.10 17.77 -9.14
CA THR A 554 21.47 18.33 -9.29
C THR A 554 21.95 19.10 -8.05
N GLN A 555 21.19 19.11 -6.95
CA GLN A 555 21.51 19.91 -5.74
C GLN A 555 22.62 19.31 -4.85
N GLY A 556 23.34 18.29 -5.33
CA GLY A 556 24.43 17.62 -4.62
C GLY A 556 25.83 17.92 -5.17
N ASP A 557 26.85 17.38 -4.50
CA ASP A 557 28.24 17.42 -4.95
C ASP A 557 28.40 16.62 -6.24
N ARG A 558 29.02 17.23 -7.26
CA ARG A 558 29.24 16.57 -8.55
C ARG A 558 30.36 15.53 -8.46
N GLY A 559 30.08 14.30 -8.91
CA GLY A 559 31.06 13.23 -9.06
C GLY A 559 32.01 13.43 -10.25
N ASN A 560 32.86 12.44 -10.54
CA ASN A 560 33.75 12.54 -11.69
C ASN A 560 32.96 12.31 -13.00
N PRO A 561 33.04 13.23 -13.98
CA PRO A 561 32.35 13.07 -15.25
C PRO A 561 32.87 11.86 -16.03
N LEU A 562 31.95 11.10 -16.62
CA LEU A 562 32.23 10.01 -17.54
C LEU A 562 32.04 10.50 -18.98
N HIS A 563 33.13 10.59 -19.73
CA HIS A 563 33.06 10.84 -21.17
C HIS A 563 32.75 9.53 -21.90
N ILE A 564 31.67 9.54 -22.68
CA ILE A 564 31.24 8.45 -23.56
C ILE A 564 31.68 8.82 -24.98
N PRO A 565 32.62 8.08 -25.58
CA PRO A 565 33.06 8.34 -26.94
C PRO A 565 31.94 8.20 -27.96
N ARG A 566 32.10 8.86 -29.12
CA ARG A 566 31.16 8.71 -30.23
C ARG A 566 31.04 7.24 -30.66
N GLY A 567 29.80 6.78 -30.83
CA GLY A 567 29.50 5.41 -31.27
C GLY A 567 29.58 4.38 -30.13
N GLU A 568 29.88 4.81 -28.90
CA GLU A 568 29.79 3.98 -27.72
C GLU A 568 28.56 4.37 -26.90
N TRP A 569 27.97 3.39 -26.23
CA TRP A 569 26.83 3.64 -25.35
C TRP A 569 26.87 2.82 -24.07
N ILE A 570 26.03 3.19 -23.10
CA ILE A 570 25.93 2.51 -21.82
C ILE A 570 25.24 1.17 -22.03
N ARG A 571 25.90 0.09 -21.60
CA ARG A 571 25.36 -1.27 -21.63
C ARG A 571 25.02 -1.79 -20.23
N GLU A 572 25.73 -1.30 -19.21
CA GLU A 572 25.61 -1.82 -17.85
C GLU A 572 25.93 -0.72 -16.84
N ILE A 573 25.12 -0.65 -15.78
CA ILE A 573 25.28 0.25 -14.63
C ILE A 573 25.37 -0.61 -13.37
N VAL A 574 26.47 -0.51 -12.63
CA VAL A 574 26.67 -1.20 -11.36
C VAL A 574 26.54 -0.17 -10.24
N ALA A 575 25.49 -0.31 -9.45
CA ALA A 575 25.25 0.48 -8.24
C ALA A 575 25.84 -0.25 -7.03
N SER A 576 26.82 0.37 -6.38
CA SER A 576 27.40 -0.17 -5.15
C SER A 576 26.69 0.41 -3.93
N ILE A 577 26.09 -0.46 -3.13
CA ILE A 577 25.16 -0.13 -2.04
C ILE A 577 25.74 -0.65 -0.71
N ASP A 578 25.54 0.11 0.37
CA ASP A 578 25.91 -0.36 1.72
C ASP A 578 25.07 -1.58 2.16
N ASP A 579 25.60 -2.37 3.10
CA ASP A 579 24.77 -3.30 3.86
C ASP A 579 23.74 -2.56 4.72
N VAL A 580 22.57 -3.16 4.90
CA VAL A 580 21.55 -2.66 5.82
C VAL A 580 22.00 -2.86 7.27
N ASN A 581 22.09 -1.76 8.01
CA ASN A 581 22.52 -1.78 9.40
C ASN A 581 21.37 -2.17 10.34
N MET A 582 21.45 -3.36 10.96
CA MET A 582 20.44 -3.85 11.92
C MET A 582 20.28 -2.96 13.17
N PHE A 583 21.34 -2.25 13.60
CA PHE A 583 21.35 -1.46 14.85
C PHE A 583 20.88 -0.01 14.67
N SER A 584 20.53 0.36 13.44
CA SER A 584 20.03 1.70 13.09
C SER A 584 18.63 1.99 13.66
N ARG A 585 17.83 0.96 13.96
CA ARG A 585 16.44 1.07 14.42
C ARG A 585 16.35 0.95 15.95
N LYS A 586 15.55 1.80 16.62
CA LYS A 586 15.05 1.48 17.97
C LYS A 586 13.97 0.40 17.79
N GLN A 587 14.28 -0.84 18.11
CA GLN A 587 13.32 -1.94 18.08
C GLN A 587 12.65 -2.04 19.46
N ASP A 588 11.71 -1.16 19.79
CA ASP A 588 10.90 -1.39 20.99
C ASP A 588 9.68 -2.24 20.62
N ARG A 589 9.71 -3.54 20.93
CA ARG A 589 8.55 -4.44 20.79
C ARG A 589 7.54 -4.30 21.94
N SER A 590 7.89 -3.58 23.01
CA SER A 590 7.02 -3.40 24.19
C SER A 590 6.10 -2.19 24.11
N GLN A 591 6.22 -1.38 23.04
CA GLN A 591 5.31 -0.28 22.75
C GLN A 591 4.97 -0.28 21.25
N PHE A 592 3.82 -0.85 20.90
CA PHE A 592 3.15 -0.64 19.61
C PHE A 592 2.64 0.82 19.43
N GLN A 593 2.94 1.71 20.36
CA GLN A 593 2.69 3.15 20.27
C GLN A 593 4.05 3.89 20.33
N THR A 594 4.22 4.89 19.47
CA THR A 594 5.33 5.84 19.38
C THR A 594 6.66 5.35 18.79
N ALA A 595 6.77 5.46 17.46
CA ALA A 595 8.04 5.72 16.78
C ALA A 595 8.10 7.19 16.31
N LEU A 596 7.92 8.11 17.25
CA LEU A 596 8.36 9.50 17.11
C LEU A 596 9.66 9.61 17.89
N ASP A 597 10.79 9.57 17.17
CA ASP A 597 11.92 10.48 17.35
C ASP A 597 13.15 10.00 16.57
N ASN A 598 13.51 10.84 15.59
CA ASN A 598 14.78 10.97 14.89
C ASN A 598 15.99 10.32 15.56
N VAL A 599 16.58 9.30 14.91
CA VAL A 599 18.03 9.09 14.88
C VAL A 599 18.41 8.40 13.55
N PRO A 600 19.04 9.09 12.58
CA PRO A 600 19.62 8.40 11.43
C PRO A 600 20.97 7.83 11.85
N TYR A 601 21.06 6.51 11.97
CA TYR A 601 22.34 5.83 11.80
C TYR A 601 22.27 4.94 10.57
N GLY A 602 22.50 5.56 9.40
CA GLY A 602 22.82 4.88 8.14
C GLY A 602 21.61 4.38 7.34
N THR A 603 21.15 5.19 6.39
CA THR A 603 20.38 4.69 5.24
C THR A 603 21.33 3.90 4.35
N ALA A 604 21.05 2.61 4.14
CA ALA A 604 21.71 1.87 3.07
C ALA A 604 21.31 2.54 1.75
N CYS A 605 22.28 2.92 0.92
CA CYS A 605 22.01 3.62 -0.33
C CYS A 605 23.18 3.47 -1.29
N ILE A 606 23.00 3.90 -2.54
CA ILE A 606 24.08 3.93 -3.52
C ILE A 606 25.20 4.87 -3.04
N ARG A 607 26.42 4.32 -2.90
CA ARG A 607 27.65 5.05 -2.55
C ARG A 607 28.59 5.27 -3.71
N THR A 608 28.60 4.34 -4.65
CA THR A 608 29.39 4.43 -5.88
C THR A 608 28.61 3.91 -7.07
N LEU A 609 28.96 4.41 -8.25
CA LEU A 609 28.39 3.97 -9.51
C LEU A 609 29.53 3.63 -10.47
N THR A 610 29.47 2.46 -11.10
CA THR A 610 30.37 2.05 -12.18
C THR A 610 29.55 1.85 -13.44
N VAL A 611 29.99 2.45 -14.54
CA VAL A 611 29.31 2.34 -15.83
C VAL A 611 30.21 1.62 -16.81
N LYS A 612 29.64 0.67 -17.55
CA LYS A 612 30.33 -0.08 -18.60
C LYS A 612 29.69 0.18 -19.94
N LEU A 613 30.55 0.47 -20.91
CA LEU A 613 30.19 0.85 -22.27
C LEU A 613 30.16 -0.37 -23.20
N THR A 614 29.61 -0.17 -24.40
CA THR A 614 29.51 -1.18 -25.47
C THR A 614 30.85 -1.79 -25.89
N ASN A 615 31.95 -1.03 -25.85
CA ASN A 615 33.32 -1.52 -26.05
C ASN A 615 33.94 -2.23 -24.84
N ASN A 616 33.15 -2.53 -23.80
CA ASN A 616 33.58 -3.13 -22.53
C ASN A 616 34.54 -2.27 -21.69
N THR A 617 34.69 -0.98 -22.00
CA THR A 617 35.38 -0.07 -21.07
C THR A 617 34.47 0.23 -19.88
N SER A 618 35.04 0.13 -18.68
CA SER A 618 34.34 0.43 -17.43
C SER A 618 34.99 1.62 -16.75
N LYS A 619 34.17 2.51 -16.19
CA LYS A 619 34.66 3.65 -15.39
C LYS A 619 33.77 3.88 -14.18
N THR A 620 34.41 4.03 -13.04
CA THR A 620 33.77 4.37 -11.77
C THR A 620 33.76 5.89 -11.60
N VAL A 621 32.57 6.47 -11.38
CA VAL A 621 32.41 7.93 -11.28
C VAL A 621 32.71 8.50 -9.89
N ARG A 622 32.71 7.66 -8.85
CA ARG A 622 33.13 8.00 -7.49
C ARG A 622 33.85 6.81 -6.84
N GLN A 623 35.04 7.04 -6.28
CA GLN A 623 35.78 5.96 -5.63
C GLN A 623 35.12 5.56 -4.30
N PRO A 624 35.08 4.26 -3.98
CA PRO A 624 34.54 3.80 -2.70
C PRO A 624 35.45 4.28 -1.56
N THR A 625 34.83 4.80 -0.51
CA THR A 625 35.51 5.12 0.75
C THR A 625 34.93 4.22 1.84
N GLY A 626 35.67 3.19 2.30
CA GLY A 626 35.27 2.39 3.46
C GLY A 626 35.09 0.88 3.20
N LEU A 627 34.09 0.30 3.88
CA LEU A 627 33.72 -1.12 3.94
C LEU A 627 33.39 -1.72 2.55
N PRO A 628 33.40 -3.06 2.40
CA PRO A 628 32.94 -3.71 1.17
C PRO A 628 31.49 -3.32 0.87
N LEU A 629 31.22 -2.90 -0.37
CA LEU A 629 29.88 -2.55 -0.86
C LEU A 629 29.33 -3.67 -1.73
N ASN A 630 28.03 -3.93 -1.63
CA ASN A 630 27.32 -4.87 -2.50
C ASN A 630 27.10 -4.22 -3.87
N ASN A 631 27.25 -4.98 -4.95
CA ASN A 631 27.24 -4.47 -6.32
C ASN A 631 26.02 -4.99 -7.08
N ARG A 632 24.97 -4.16 -7.15
CA ARG A 632 23.76 -4.45 -7.92
C ARG A 632 23.96 -4.01 -9.38
N THR A 633 23.79 -4.96 -10.29
CA THR A 633 24.05 -4.74 -11.72
C THR A 633 22.74 -4.57 -12.48
N PHE A 634 22.62 -3.45 -13.19
CA PHE A 634 21.56 -3.14 -14.13
C PHE A 634 22.09 -3.32 -15.55
N ILE A 635 21.58 -4.31 -16.27
CA ILE A 635 22.10 -4.71 -17.60
C ILE A 635 21.06 -4.40 -18.67
N VAL A 636 21.48 -3.72 -19.74
CA VAL A 636 20.65 -3.60 -20.94
C VAL A 636 20.55 -4.96 -21.62
N LEU A 637 19.33 -5.48 -21.77
CA LEU A 637 19.12 -6.83 -22.29
C LEU A 637 19.48 -6.94 -23.78
N PRO A 638 19.87 -8.14 -24.26
CA PRO A 638 20.23 -8.35 -25.65
C PRO A 638 19.14 -7.89 -26.62
N GLY A 639 19.51 -7.12 -27.64
CA GLY A 639 18.57 -6.57 -28.64
C GLY A 639 17.91 -5.25 -28.24
N LEU A 640 18.13 -4.77 -27.03
CA LEU A 640 17.64 -3.48 -26.54
C LEU A 640 18.77 -2.46 -26.38
N GLN A 641 18.39 -1.19 -26.28
CA GLN A 641 19.28 -0.07 -25.97
C GLN A 641 18.75 0.71 -24.78
N LEU A 642 19.64 1.19 -23.91
CA LEU A 642 19.28 2.11 -22.82
C LEU A 642 18.80 3.43 -23.41
N ILE A 643 17.53 3.76 -23.22
CA ILE A 643 16.96 5.03 -23.68
C ILE A 643 16.77 6.05 -22.56
N GLY A 644 16.86 5.65 -21.30
CA GLY A 644 16.56 6.49 -20.14
C GLY A 644 16.61 5.75 -18.81
N LEU A 645 16.18 6.42 -17.74
CA LEU A 645 16.06 5.85 -16.40
C LEU A 645 14.67 6.12 -15.84
N THR A 646 14.18 5.21 -15.01
CA THR A 646 12.98 5.40 -14.18
C THR A 646 13.28 4.94 -12.75
N GLY A 647 12.54 5.42 -11.77
CA GLY A 647 12.76 5.06 -10.37
C GLY A 647 12.00 5.93 -9.40
N GLN A 648 12.27 5.74 -8.11
CA GLN A 648 11.69 6.54 -7.04
C GLN A 648 12.77 7.34 -6.32
N VAL A 649 12.47 8.58 -5.99
CA VAL A 649 13.34 9.49 -5.25
C VAL A 649 12.67 9.84 -3.92
N GLY A 650 13.43 9.81 -2.83
CA GLY A 650 12.95 10.15 -1.49
C GLY A 650 12.91 11.66 -1.21
N GLU A 651 12.33 12.04 -0.07
CA GLU A 651 12.21 13.43 0.38
C GLU A 651 13.54 14.19 0.42
N SER A 652 14.61 13.53 0.85
CA SER A 652 15.96 14.13 0.91
C SER A 652 16.70 14.09 -0.43
N GLY A 653 16.03 13.66 -1.50
CA GLY A 653 16.51 13.63 -2.87
C GLY A 653 17.31 12.38 -3.25
N GLU A 654 17.53 11.44 -2.33
CA GLU A 654 18.20 10.17 -2.60
C GLU A 654 17.38 9.29 -3.54
N ILE A 655 18.07 8.58 -4.44
CA ILE A 655 17.43 7.59 -5.30
C ILE A 655 17.13 6.36 -4.43
N CYS A 656 15.84 6.04 -4.27
CA CYS A 656 15.32 4.93 -3.47
C CYS A 656 15.07 3.67 -4.30
N ARG A 657 14.60 3.82 -5.54
CA ARG A 657 14.48 2.74 -6.54
C ARG A 657 15.11 3.18 -7.85
N LEU A 658 15.69 2.24 -8.60
CA LEU A 658 16.30 2.52 -9.90
C LEU A 658 15.93 1.44 -10.91
N GLY A 659 15.57 1.84 -12.11
CA GLY A 659 15.26 0.97 -13.24
C GLY A 659 15.76 1.55 -14.55
N LEU A 660 16.07 0.68 -15.51
CA LEU A 660 16.49 1.08 -16.84
C LEU A 660 15.28 1.18 -17.77
N LEU A 661 15.15 2.29 -18.49
CA LEU A 661 14.24 2.37 -19.63
C LEU A 661 14.99 1.88 -20.86
N GLN A 662 14.48 0.83 -21.50
CA GLN A 662 15.12 0.19 -22.64
C GLN A 662 14.13 -0.08 -23.77
N ALA A 663 14.58 0.10 -25.01
CA ALA A 663 13.75 -0.07 -26.21
C ALA A 663 14.52 -0.80 -27.32
N PRO A 664 13.83 -1.53 -28.23
CA PRO A 664 14.47 -2.20 -29.36
C PRO A 664 14.94 -1.19 -30.41
N ILE A 665 16.16 -1.39 -30.93
CA ILE A 665 16.73 -0.55 -31.98
C ILE A 665 16.08 -0.89 -33.33
N PRO A 666 15.55 0.09 -34.10
CA PRO A 666 14.99 -0.15 -35.42
C PRO A 666 16.01 -0.76 -36.39
N GLY A 667 15.62 -1.85 -37.07
CA GLY A 667 16.41 -2.43 -38.17
C GLY A 667 17.49 -3.44 -37.78
N LEU A 668 17.73 -3.69 -36.49
CA LEU A 668 18.48 -4.87 -36.05
C LEU A 668 17.54 -6.09 -36.10
N PRO A 669 17.93 -7.21 -36.74
CA PRO A 669 17.12 -8.42 -36.71
C PRO A 669 16.96 -8.87 -35.26
N ALA A 670 15.71 -9.11 -34.83
CA ALA A 670 15.43 -9.82 -33.59
C ALA A 670 16.29 -11.09 -33.59
N CYS A 671 17.22 -11.20 -32.65
CA CYS A 671 18.18 -12.30 -32.65
C CYS A 671 17.40 -13.62 -32.49
N GLY A 672 17.34 -14.40 -33.57
CA GLY A 672 17.03 -15.84 -33.62
C GLY A 672 15.92 -16.40 -32.71
N THR A 673 14.79 -16.75 -33.33
CA THR A 673 13.76 -17.72 -32.87
C THR A 673 13.04 -17.44 -31.55
N SER A 674 11.74 -17.14 -31.67
CA SER A 674 10.76 -16.86 -30.61
C SER A 674 10.98 -15.53 -29.89
N PHE A 675 9.98 -14.63 -29.92
CA PHE A 675 9.85 -13.52 -28.98
C PHE A 675 9.61 -14.07 -27.56
N ALA A 676 10.58 -14.82 -27.00
CA ALA A 676 10.65 -14.95 -25.56
C ALA A 676 10.96 -13.54 -25.06
N ILE A 677 10.03 -12.96 -24.29
CA ILE A 677 10.22 -11.67 -23.62
C ILE A 677 11.59 -11.74 -22.94
N SER A 678 12.53 -10.89 -23.36
CA SER A 678 13.84 -10.83 -22.73
C SER A 678 13.61 -10.43 -21.28
N SER A 679 13.85 -11.32 -20.33
CA SER A 679 13.75 -11.06 -18.90
C SER A 679 15.12 -11.15 -18.24
N TYR A 680 15.26 -10.55 -17.07
CA TYR A 680 16.44 -10.79 -16.24
C TYR A 680 16.42 -12.23 -15.70
N THR A 681 17.60 -12.82 -15.54
CA THR A 681 17.73 -14.13 -14.87
C THR A 681 17.68 -13.94 -13.35
N GLU A 682 17.30 -14.99 -12.60
CA GLU A 682 17.37 -14.98 -11.13
C GLU A 682 18.77 -14.58 -10.63
N ALA A 683 19.83 -15.00 -11.35
CA ALA A 683 21.20 -14.63 -11.02
C ALA A 683 21.44 -13.12 -11.12
N GLN A 684 20.91 -12.47 -12.17
CA GLN A 684 21.05 -11.03 -12.36
C GLN A 684 20.27 -10.23 -11.32
N GLN A 685 19.14 -10.75 -10.83
CA GLN A 685 18.32 -10.08 -9.82
C GLN A 685 18.84 -10.29 -8.39
N LEU A 686 19.30 -11.50 -8.04
CA LEU A 686 19.61 -11.89 -6.67
C LEU A 686 21.09 -11.77 -6.30
N LEU A 687 22.02 -12.03 -7.22
CA LEU A 687 23.45 -12.14 -6.90
C LEU A 687 24.19 -10.81 -7.02
N TRP A 688 24.03 -9.98 -6.00
CA TRP A 688 24.68 -8.68 -5.92
C TRP A 688 25.48 -8.47 -4.64
N ASN A 689 25.65 -9.49 -3.81
CA ASN A 689 26.57 -9.42 -2.68
C ASN A 689 28.03 -9.25 -3.16
N HIS A 690 28.84 -8.49 -2.42
CA HIS A 690 30.26 -8.29 -2.76
C HIS A 690 31.09 -9.59 -2.83
N SER A 691 30.63 -10.68 -2.19
CA SER A 691 31.24 -12.02 -2.25
C SER A 691 30.89 -12.81 -3.50
N ALA A 692 29.85 -12.41 -4.25
CA ALA A 692 29.50 -12.99 -5.54
C ALA A 692 30.60 -12.64 -6.56
N ARG A 693 31.44 -13.62 -6.92
CA ARG A 693 32.64 -13.44 -7.77
C ARG A 693 32.52 -14.15 -9.11
N THR A 694 33.48 -13.90 -9.99
CA THR A 694 33.61 -14.60 -11.28
C THR A 694 33.82 -16.12 -11.11
N LEU A 695 33.22 -16.91 -12.01
CA LEU A 695 33.37 -18.35 -12.11
C LEU A 695 34.17 -18.72 -13.37
N TYR A 696 34.99 -19.78 -13.31
CA TYR A 696 35.75 -20.23 -14.47
C TYR A 696 34.86 -21.06 -15.42
N CYS A 697 34.81 -20.67 -16.69
CA CYS A 697 34.11 -21.39 -17.75
C CYS A 697 35.11 -22.28 -18.51
N HIS A 698 35.04 -23.60 -18.34
CA HIS A 698 35.97 -24.54 -18.99
C HIS A 698 35.88 -24.53 -20.51
N ARG A 699 34.67 -24.35 -21.06
CA ARG A 699 34.41 -24.33 -22.50
C ARG A 699 35.00 -23.09 -23.19
N GLU A 700 35.00 -21.96 -22.49
CA GLU A 700 35.50 -20.68 -23.01
C GLU A 700 36.95 -20.39 -22.59
N GLY A 701 37.47 -21.11 -21.58
CA GLY A 701 38.82 -20.92 -21.07
C GLY A 701 39.03 -19.60 -20.30
N THR A 702 37.95 -18.99 -19.80
CA THR A 702 37.96 -17.65 -19.19
C THR A 702 37.14 -17.62 -17.90
N TYR A 703 37.45 -16.68 -17.02
CA TYR A 703 36.60 -16.33 -15.88
C TYR A 703 35.50 -15.39 -16.34
N SER A 704 34.25 -15.76 -16.07
CA SER A 704 33.05 -14.99 -16.41
C SER A 704 32.35 -14.54 -15.13
N ASP A 705 31.63 -13.42 -15.17
CA ASP A 705 30.77 -13.00 -14.07
C ASP A 705 29.74 -14.10 -13.78
N ILE A 706 29.48 -14.37 -12.50
CA ILE A 706 28.53 -15.42 -12.09
C ILE A 706 27.12 -15.15 -12.63
N THR A 707 26.74 -13.88 -12.75
CA THR A 707 25.46 -13.44 -13.30
C THR A 707 25.36 -13.64 -14.82
N ALA A 708 26.49 -13.84 -15.50
CA ALA A 708 26.61 -14.00 -16.94
C ALA A 708 27.17 -15.39 -17.34
N HIS A 709 27.28 -16.34 -16.41
CA HIS A 709 27.84 -17.65 -16.70
C HIS A 709 26.85 -18.50 -17.54
N PRO A 710 27.27 -19.06 -18.69
CA PRO A 710 26.36 -19.59 -19.71
C PRO A 710 25.59 -20.85 -19.30
N SER A 711 26.05 -21.58 -18.28
CA SER A 711 25.44 -22.84 -17.82
C SER A 711 25.13 -22.86 -16.32
N LEU A 712 25.41 -21.77 -15.59
CA LEU A 712 25.09 -21.70 -14.18
C LEU A 712 23.61 -21.33 -14.04
N LYS A 713 22.86 -22.17 -13.34
CA LYS A 713 21.47 -21.89 -13.00
C LYS A 713 21.34 -21.76 -11.49
N ILE A 714 20.59 -20.74 -11.09
CA ILE A 714 20.08 -20.61 -9.73
C ILE A 714 18.66 -21.14 -9.76
N ARG A 715 18.28 -21.79 -8.67
CA ARG A 715 16.88 -22.00 -8.34
C ARG A 715 16.66 -21.61 -6.89
N ALA A 716 15.97 -20.51 -6.68
CA ALA A 716 15.48 -20.14 -5.36
C ALA A 716 14.47 -21.19 -4.85
N LEU A 717 14.54 -21.54 -3.56
CA LEU A 717 13.54 -22.37 -2.91
C LEU A 717 12.46 -21.45 -2.34
N SER A 718 11.32 -21.38 -3.02
CA SER A 718 10.16 -20.58 -2.62
C SER A 718 8.91 -21.47 -2.53
N PRO A 719 7.98 -21.23 -1.57
CA PRO A 719 6.72 -21.95 -1.48
C PRO A 719 5.91 -21.79 -2.77
N GLN A 720 5.59 -22.90 -3.41
CA GLN A 720 4.69 -22.91 -4.56
C GLN A 720 3.28 -22.53 -4.09
N GLY A 721 2.76 -21.36 -4.53
CA GLY A 721 1.40 -20.96 -4.17
C GLY A 721 0.98 -19.53 -4.53
N SER A 722 1.89 -18.55 -4.59
CA SER A 722 1.57 -17.24 -5.17
C SER A 722 2.03 -17.24 -6.62
N ALA A 723 1.08 -17.12 -7.56
CA ALA A 723 1.38 -16.96 -8.98
C ALA A 723 2.13 -15.63 -9.27
N ALA A 724 2.27 -14.75 -8.28
CA ALA A 724 2.80 -13.41 -8.45
C ALA A 724 4.32 -13.26 -8.27
N ASP A 725 5.02 -14.09 -7.49
CA ASP A 725 6.49 -13.95 -7.39
C ASP A 725 7.25 -15.12 -6.72
N PRO A 726 8.06 -15.92 -7.46
CA PRO A 726 8.95 -16.93 -6.87
C PRO A 726 10.12 -16.34 -6.05
N LEU A 727 10.34 -15.03 -6.05
CA LEU A 727 11.43 -14.35 -5.34
C LEU A 727 11.06 -13.78 -3.97
N ARG A 728 9.77 -13.81 -3.58
CA ARG A 728 9.33 -13.39 -2.25
C ARG A 728 9.84 -14.38 -1.18
N SER A 729 10.99 -14.09 -0.58
CA SER A 729 11.44 -14.76 0.64
C SER A 729 10.58 -14.28 1.82
N PHE A 730 10.25 -15.20 2.72
CA PHE A 730 9.32 -15.02 3.82
C PHE A 730 9.67 -13.83 4.72
N THR A 731 8.66 -13.00 5.03
CA THR A 731 8.61 -12.05 6.17
C THR A 731 9.97 -11.47 6.58
N GLY A 732 10.68 -10.84 5.64
CA GLY A 732 11.94 -10.18 5.92
C GLY A 732 11.71 -8.86 6.65
N ASP A 733 12.52 -8.56 7.68
CA ASP A 733 12.52 -7.22 8.29
C ASP A 733 13.08 -6.16 7.31
N ILE A 734 13.79 -6.60 6.28
CA ILE A 734 14.29 -5.83 5.14
C ILE A 734 13.61 -6.35 3.85
N PRO A 735 13.29 -5.48 2.89
CA PRO A 735 12.84 -5.88 1.57
C PRO A 735 13.76 -6.93 0.93
N ASN A 736 13.21 -7.89 0.21
CA ASN A 736 13.95 -8.91 -0.53
C ASN A 736 14.88 -8.26 -1.56
N ASP A 737 14.44 -7.17 -2.20
CA ASP A 737 15.26 -6.38 -3.12
C ASP A 737 16.34 -5.55 -2.42
N MET A 738 16.42 -5.53 -1.09
CA MET A 738 17.54 -4.94 -0.34
C MET A 738 18.36 -5.99 0.41
N THR A 739 18.04 -7.27 0.26
CA THR A 739 18.76 -8.38 0.88
C THR A 739 19.74 -9.02 -0.11
N PRO A 740 21.06 -8.81 0.01
CA PRO A 740 22.03 -9.37 -0.91
C PRO A 740 22.20 -10.88 -0.68
N TRP A 741 22.15 -11.67 -1.76
CA TRP A 741 22.35 -13.12 -1.66
C TRP A 741 23.84 -13.45 -1.67
N HIS A 742 24.29 -14.15 -0.62
CA HIS A 742 25.63 -14.69 -0.51
C HIS A 742 25.75 -15.94 -1.38
N VAL A 743 26.85 -16.04 -2.13
CA VAL A 743 27.10 -17.16 -3.03
C VAL A 743 28.04 -18.14 -2.36
N GLY A 744 27.59 -19.39 -2.26
CA GLY A 744 28.37 -20.46 -1.68
C GLY A 744 28.76 -21.58 -2.64
N ILE A 745 29.91 -21.47 -3.29
CA ILE A 745 30.38 -22.43 -4.30
C ILE A 745 31.48 -23.32 -3.73
N TRP A 746 31.23 -24.62 -3.59
CA TRP A 746 32.25 -25.58 -3.19
C TRP A 746 32.99 -26.22 -4.36
N ALA A 747 32.49 -26.06 -5.59
CA ALA A 747 33.13 -26.56 -6.79
C ALA A 747 33.12 -25.51 -7.91
N THR A 748 34.29 -25.01 -8.29
CA THR A 748 34.43 -24.12 -9.46
C THR A 748 34.90 -24.83 -10.72
N ASN A 749 35.25 -26.12 -10.62
CA ASN A 749 35.65 -27.01 -11.71
C ASN A 749 35.47 -28.48 -11.32
N GLY A 750 35.48 -29.40 -12.30
CA GLY A 750 35.31 -30.83 -12.06
C GLY A 750 36.28 -31.46 -11.06
N ALA A 751 37.52 -30.96 -10.95
CA ALA A 751 38.48 -31.48 -9.96
C ALA A 751 38.10 -31.10 -8.52
N GLN A 752 37.54 -29.92 -8.31
CA GLN A 752 37.08 -29.46 -7.00
C GLN A 752 35.76 -30.11 -6.55
N TYR A 753 34.94 -30.56 -7.50
CA TYR A 753 33.67 -31.24 -7.21
C TYR A 753 33.83 -32.41 -6.24
N LYS A 754 34.91 -33.18 -6.42
CA LYS A 754 35.26 -34.34 -5.58
C LYS A 754 36.26 -33.98 -4.47
N SER A 755 36.33 -32.71 -4.07
CA SER A 755 37.25 -32.25 -3.02
C SER A 755 36.56 -31.64 -1.81
N LEU A 756 35.23 -31.60 -1.82
CA LEU A 756 34.43 -31.13 -0.70
C LEU A 756 34.53 -32.13 0.46
N GLU A 757 35.10 -31.71 1.59
CA GLU A 757 35.26 -32.58 2.75
C GLU A 757 34.36 -32.17 3.93
N ARG A 758 33.89 -30.92 3.96
CA ARG A 758 33.08 -30.37 5.04
C ARG A 758 32.16 -29.25 4.58
N ILE A 759 30.91 -29.29 5.03
CA ILE A 759 29.98 -28.16 5.09
C ILE A 759 29.69 -27.88 6.57
N SER A 760 29.76 -26.62 6.97
CA SER A 760 29.52 -26.14 8.33
C SER A 760 28.36 -25.15 8.33
N CYS A 761 27.52 -25.19 9.36
CA CYS A 761 26.46 -24.22 9.60
C CYS A 761 26.71 -23.54 10.93
N PHE A 762 26.83 -22.22 10.91
CA PHE A 762 26.86 -21.40 12.11
C PHE A 762 25.42 -21.14 12.57
N GLN A 763 25.07 -21.67 13.74
CA GLN A 763 23.71 -21.69 14.24
C GLN A 763 23.59 -21.44 15.75
N PRO A 764 23.82 -20.19 16.21
CA PRO A 764 23.64 -19.84 17.62
C PRO A 764 22.20 -20.04 18.09
N ILE A 765 22.01 -20.22 19.39
CA ILE A 765 20.67 -20.30 19.99
C ILE A 765 20.05 -18.90 19.99
N GLY A 766 19.09 -18.68 19.09
CA GLY A 766 18.36 -17.42 18.94
C GLY A 766 17.21 -17.24 19.92
N GLY A 767 16.75 -18.33 20.55
CA GLY A 767 15.71 -18.26 21.56
C GLY A 767 15.35 -19.62 22.13
N THR A 768 14.29 -19.64 22.93
CA THR A 768 13.71 -20.85 23.51
C THR A 768 12.20 -20.83 23.30
N ALA A 769 11.64 -21.94 22.84
CA ALA A 769 10.19 -22.14 22.78
C ALA A 769 9.77 -23.10 23.89
N SER A 770 8.54 -22.92 24.36
CA SER A 770 7.91 -23.81 25.34
C SER A 770 6.52 -24.22 24.86
N SER A 771 6.20 -25.50 24.98
CA SER A 771 4.85 -26.04 24.76
C SER A 771 4.51 -26.97 25.93
N GLY A 772 3.51 -26.60 26.72
CA GLY A 772 3.21 -27.26 28.00
C GLY A 772 4.43 -27.24 28.94
N ASN A 773 4.95 -28.43 29.26
CA ASN A 773 6.12 -28.61 30.14
C ASN A 773 7.45 -28.79 29.40
N GLU A 774 7.44 -28.81 28.06
CA GLU A 774 8.66 -28.97 27.26
C GLU A 774 9.19 -27.61 26.82
N THR A 775 10.47 -27.36 27.06
CA THR A 775 11.20 -26.19 26.57
C THR A 775 12.36 -26.67 25.71
N TRP A 776 12.50 -26.12 24.50
CA TRP A 776 13.61 -26.43 23.60
C TRP A 776 14.25 -25.15 23.06
N SER A 777 15.54 -25.27 22.72
CA SER A 777 16.29 -24.19 22.08
C SER A 777 15.95 -24.10 20.60
N ILE A 778 15.81 -22.88 20.12
CA ILE A 778 15.59 -22.57 18.70
C ILE A 778 16.92 -22.06 18.13
N PRO A 779 17.64 -22.87 17.35
CA PRO A 779 18.84 -22.44 16.65
C PRO A 779 18.46 -21.57 15.44
N ASP A 780 19.13 -20.43 15.30
CA ASP A 780 18.99 -19.55 14.14
C ASP A 780 20.14 -19.81 13.17
N ILE A 781 19.88 -20.04 11.89
CA ILE A 781 20.93 -20.23 10.88
C ILE A 781 21.49 -18.86 10.47
N VAL A 782 22.76 -18.59 10.73
CA VAL A 782 23.38 -17.26 10.56
C VAL A 782 24.48 -17.25 9.48
N GLY A 783 25.03 -18.41 9.16
CA GLY A 783 26.00 -18.54 8.09
C GLY A 783 26.33 -19.99 7.74
N PHE A 784 26.90 -20.17 6.55
CA PHE A 784 27.45 -21.42 6.08
C PHE A 784 28.92 -21.26 5.72
N GLY A 785 29.71 -22.29 5.97
CA GLY A 785 31.09 -22.39 5.50
C GLY A 785 31.34 -23.75 4.86
N TRP A 786 32.25 -23.82 3.88
CA TRP A 786 32.64 -25.10 3.29
C TRP A 786 34.13 -25.12 2.98
N GLY A 787 34.69 -26.33 2.91
CA GLY A 787 36.10 -26.52 2.61
C GLY A 787 36.61 -27.93 2.90
N ARG A 788 37.92 -27.99 3.18
CA ARG A 788 38.61 -29.22 3.58
C ARG A 788 38.50 -29.46 5.08
N ALA A 789 38.56 -30.71 5.52
CA ALA A 789 38.45 -31.09 6.93
C ALA A 789 39.66 -30.63 7.75
N SER A 790 40.83 -30.48 7.11
CA SER A 790 42.11 -30.14 7.77
C SER A 790 42.58 -28.70 7.57
N GLY A 791 41.73 -27.77 7.08
CA GLY A 791 42.10 -26.39 6.79
C GLY A 791 41.06 -25.36 7.24
N ASP A 792 41.43 -24.07 7.20
CA ASP A 792 40.53 -22.96 7.45
C ASP A 792 39.32 -23.01 6.49
N LEU A 793 38.13 -22.67 6.98
CA LEU A 793 36.93 -22.55 6.14
C LEU A 793 37.21 -21.50 5.06
N CYS A 794 37.28 -21.94 3.80
CA CYS A 794 37.85 -21.14 2.72
C CYS A 794 36.83 -20.16 2.10
N LEU A 795 35.54 -20.44 2.25
CA LEU A 795 34.45 -19.73 1.58
C LEU A 795 33.23 -19.70 2.50
N LEU A 796 32.63 -18.50 2.64
CA LEU A 796 31.62 -18.18 3.63
C LEU A 796 30.40 -17.55 2.97
N ALA A 797 29.21 -17.96 3.39
CA ALA A 797 27.95 -17.27 3.13
C ALA A 797 27.32 -16.85 4.45
N GLY A 798 26.88 -15.60 4.58
CA GLY A 798 26.34 -15.07 5.84
C GLY A 798 27.41 -14.60 6.81
N ALA A 799 27.02 -14.39 8.07
CA ALA A 799 27.94 -14.00 9.12
C ALA A 799 28.60 -15.26 9.72
N GLY A 800 29.93 -15.23 9.88
CA GLY A 800 30.69 -16.30 10.55
C GLY A 800 30.62 -16.26 12.09
N GLY A 801 30.01 -15.22 12.65
CA GLY A 801 30.07 -14.95 14.08
C GLY A 801 31.44 -14.40 14.55
N PRO A 802 31.61 -14.16 15.86
CA PRO A 802 30.56 -14.27 16.87
C PRO A 802 29.51 -13.15 16.72
N VAL A 803 28.26 -13.42 17.08
CA VAL A 803 27.14 -12.48 17.08
C VAL A 803 26.75 -12.11 18.52
N PRO A 804 26.07 -10.98 18.76
CA PRO A 804 25.77 -10.48 20.10
C PRO A 804 25.12 -11.49 21.05
N VAL A 805 24.28 -12.41 20.58
CA VAL A 805 23.62 -13.42 21.44
C VAL A 805 24.60 -14.37 22.15
N GLN A 806 25.81 -14.49 21.63
CA GLN A 806 26.88 -15.30 22.23
C GLN A 806 27.63 -14.54 23.32
N SER A 807 27.37 -13.24 23.50
CA SER A 807 27.85 -12.53 24.67
C SER A 807 27.14 -13.06 25.92
N PRO A 808 27.87 -13.46 26.98
CA PRO A 808 27.28 -13.92 28.23
C PRO A 808 26.29 -12.91 28.83
N ASP A 809 26.53 -11.62 28.58
CA ASP A 809 25.74 -10.52 29.13
C ASP A 809 24.60 -10.09 28.21
N TRP A 810 24.40 -10.73 27.04
CA TRP A 810 23.42 -10.26 26.03
C TRP A 810 22.00 -10.09 26.58
N GLN A 811 21.54 -11.02 27.42
CA GLN A 811 20.20 -10.97 28.00
C GLN A 811 20.05 -9.89 29.09
N GLU A 812 21.16 -9.43 29.67
CA GLU A 812 21.20 -8.46 30.78
C GLU A 812 21.71 -7.07 30.36
N MET A 813 22.22 -6.96 29.13
CA MET A 813 22.84 -5.77 28.55
C MET A 813 21.85 -4.61 28.50
N LYS A 814 22.11 -3.53 29.25
CA LYS A 814 21.17 -2.38 29.33
C LYS A 814 21.45 -1.33 28.26
N ASN A 815 22.71 -1.20 27.85
CA ASN A 815 23.13 -0.27 26.81
C ASN A 815 23.95 -1.00 25.74
N PRO A 816 23.29 -1.78 24.88
CA PRO A 816 23.98 -2.62 23.91
C PRO A 816 24.89 -1.83 22.98
N ARG A 817 24.58 -0.57 22.67
CA ARG A 817 25.39 0.25 21.76
C ARG A 817 26.80 0.53 22.26
N THR A 818 26.99 0.72 23.57
CA THR A 818 28.33 0.97 24.15
C THR A 818 28.99 -0.34 24.58
N GLU A 819 28.20 -1.25 25.13
CA GLU A 819 28.68 -2.52 25.68
C GLU A 819 29.12 -3.49 24.57
N LEU A 820 28.43 -3.54 23.41
CA LEU A 820 28.87 -4.32 22.25
C LEU A 820 30.17 -3.81 21.64
N VAL A 821 30.39 -2.49 21.58
CA VAL A 821 31.62 -1.96 21.00
C VAL A 821 32.82 -2.39 21.83
N SER A 822 32.71 -2.38 23.17
CA SER A 822 33.74 -2.92 24.06
C SER A 822 33.93 -4.42 23.82
N TRP A 823 32.84 -5.18 23.77
CA TRP A 823 32.90 -6.64 23.57
C TRP A 823 33.50 -7.03 22.21
N ILE A 824 33.15 -6.34 21.12
CA ILE A 824 33.71 -6.56 19.78
C ILE A 824 35.20 -6.18 19.74
N GLN A 825 35.62 -5.13 20.45
CA GLN A 825 37.03 -4.72 20.52
C GLN A 825 37.88 -5.68 21.37
N GLU A 826 37.29 -6.29 22.39
CA GLU A 826 37.96 -7.18 23.35
C GLU A 826 37.91 -8.66 22.94
N THR A 827 36.92 -9.06 22.12
CA THR A 827 36.77 -10.43 21.63
C THR A 827 37.47 -10.59 20.27
N PRO A 828 38.48 -11.46 20.14
CA PRO A 828 39.08 -11.74 18.85
C PRO A 828 38.01 -12.30 17.91
N LEU A 829 37.76 -11.62 16.78
CA LEU A 829 36.91 -12.13 15.70
C LEU A 829 37.44 -13.49 15.24
N ARG A 830 36.80 -14.57 15.70
CA ARG A 830 36.98 -15.92 15.14
C ARG A 830 35.93 -16.09 14.07
N ALA A 831 36.34 -16.53 12.89
CA ALA A 831 35.43 -16.69 11.75
C ALA A 831 34.29 -17.69 12.03
N PHE A 832 34.41 -18.54 13.05
CA PHE A 832 33.37 -19.40 13.61
C PHE A 832 33.60 -19.61 15.11
N ASP A 833 32.51 -19.63 15.87
CA ASP A 833 32.48 -20.20 17.21
C ASP A 833 32.16 -21.69 17.11
N GLU A 834 33.11 -22.56 17.47
CA GLU A 834 32.91 -24.01 17.35
C GLU A 834 31.78 -24.54 18.24
N GLU A 835 31.46 -23.87 19.35
CA GLU A 835 30.35 -24.29 20.22
C GLU A 835 28.97 -24.07 19.57
N SER A 836 28.89 -23.14 18.63
CA SER A 836 27.66 -22.77 17.92
C SER A 836 27.69 -23.18 16.44
N THR A 837 28.62 -24.05 16.04
CA THR A 837 28.77 -24.50 14.64
C THR A 837 28.58 -26.00 14.51
N GLU A 838 27.65 -26.41 13.66
CA GLU A 838 27.48 -27.82 13.30
C GLU A 838 28.24 -28.15 12.02
N HIS A 839 28.78 -29.37 11.96
CA HIS A 839 29.61 -29.82 10.84
C HIS A 839 29.03 -31.08 10.17
N PHE A 840 28.91 -31.02 8.84
CA PHE A 840 28.66 -32.16 7.98
C PHE A 840 29.92 -32.56 7.24
N LEU A 841 30.52 -33.69 7.64
CA LEU A 841 31.68 -34.26 6.96
C LEU A 841 31.26 -35.04 5.71
N ILE A 842 31.86 -34.71 4.58
CA ILE A 842 31.58 -35.31 3.26
C ILE A 842 32.84 -36.01 2.78
N ASP A 843 32.75 -37.22 2.27
CA ASP A 843 33.90 -37.90 1.66
C ASP A 843 34.03 -37.56 0.16
N GLY A 844 34.24 -36.28 -0.13
CA GLY A 844 34.42 -35.79 -1.51
C GLY A 844 35.48 -36.58 -2.27
N PRO A 845 36.70 -36.78 -1.72
CA PRO A 845 37.75 -37.57 -2.38
C PRO A 845 37.35 -39.02 -2.67
N GLY A 846 36.52 -39.63 -1.82
CA GLY A 846 35.91 -40.94 -2.05
C GLY A 846 34.69 -40.92 -2.97
N GLY A 847 34.32 -39.78 -3.54
CA GLY A 847 33.22 -39.63 -4.50
C GLY A 847 31.84 -39.37 -3.86
N GLU A 848 31.79 -39.00 -2.59
CA GLU A 848 30.56 -38.51 -1.96
C GLU A 848 30.25 -37.08 -2.44
N ILE A 849 29.02 -36.84 -2.91
CA ILE A 849 28.59 -35.54 -3.44
C ILE A 849 27.18 -35.20 -2.95
N VAL A 850 26.88 -33.91 -2.85
CA VAL A 850 25.53 -33.41 -2.52
C VAL A 850 24.62 -33.58 -3.75
N THR A 851 23.45 -34.18 -3.54
CA THR A 851 22.48 -34.54 -4.60
C THR A 851 21.12 -33.87 -4.43
N ALA A 852 20.78 -33.45 -3.22
CA ALA A 852 19.57 -32.69 -2.95
C ALA A 852 19.77 -31.72 -1.77
N VAL A 853 19.04 -30.61 -1.83
CA VAL A 853 18.99 -29.56 -0.79
C VAL A 853 17.53 -29.29 -0.51
N HIS A 854 17.14 -29.39 0.76
CA HIS A 854 15.79 -29.10 1.20
C HIS A 854 15.84 -27.95 2.21
N ALA A 855 14.88 -27.05 2.18
CA ALA A 855 14.69 -25.99 3.18
C ALA A 855 13.31 -26.14 3.82
N SER A 856 13.16 -25.85 5.11
CA SER A 856 11.82 -25.67 5.67
C SER A 856 11.16 -24.46 5.00
N SER A 857 9.83 -24.48 4.87
CA SER A 857 9.11 -23.35 4.26
C SER A 857 9.48 -22.04 4.96
N ASP A 858 9.48 -21.99 6.29
CA ASP A 858 9.86 -20.79 7.06
C ASP A 858 11.37 -20.47 7.16
N MET A 859 12.22 -21.18 6.40
CA MET A 859 13.68 -21.02 6.35
C MET A 859 14.42 -21.19 7.69
N LYS A 860 13.78 -21.81 8.69
CA LYS A 860 14.40 -22.13 10.00
C LYS A 860 15.24 -23.40 9.99
N ALA A 861 15.20 -24.16 8.91
CA ALA A 861 15.98 -25.39 8.80
C ALA A 861 16.40 -25.72 7.36
N VAL A 862 17.53 -26.42 7.25
CA VAL A 862 18.10 -26.88 5.98
C VAL A 862 18.53 -28.34 6.11
N ARG A 863 18.20 -29.16 5.11
CA ARG A 863 18.67 -30.53 4.98
C ARG A 863 19.48 -30.70 3.70
N LEU A 864 20.61 -31.40 3.81
CA LEU A 864 21.45 -31.77 2.69
C LEU A 864 21.47 -33.29 2.54
N PHE A 865 21.41 -33.80 1.32
CA PHE A 865 21.46 -35.23 1.01
C PHE A 865 22.62 -35.54 0.07
N THR A 866 23.30 -36.66 0.31
CA THR A 866 24.40 -37.12 -0.55
C THR A 866 24.04 -38.36 -1.36
N ASN A 867 24.84 -38.66 -2.39
CA ASN A 867 24.73 -39.88 -3.19
C ASN A 867 25.03 -41.19 -2.42
N ARG A 868 25.35 -41.11 -1.13
CA ARG A 868 25.58 -42.25 -0.23
C ARG A 868 24.45 -42.44 0.78
N ASP A 869 23.27 -41.90 0.49
CA ASP A 869 22.09 -41.91 1.36
C ASP A 869 22.35 -41.33 2.77
N ARG A 870 23.34 -40.43 2.88
CA ARG A 870 23.58 -39.65 4.10
C ARG A 870 22.86 -38.33 4.02
N SER A 871 22.31 -37.90 5.15
CA SER A 871 21.70 -36.59 5.30
C SER A 871 22.29 -35.84 6.49
N CYS A 872 22.32 -34.51 6.38
CA CYS A 872 22.57 -33.62 7.49
C CYS A 872 21.39 -32.69 7.71
N TYR A 873 21.23 -32.26 8.96
CA TYR A 873 20.22 -31.33 9.40
C TYR A 873 20.89 -30.11 10.04
N PHE A 874 20.52 -28.92 9.58
CA PHE A 874 20.86 -27.65 10.21
C PHE A 874 19.58 -26.90 10.59
N GLY A 875 19.60 -26.15 11.69
CA GLY A 875 18.44 -25.45 12.24
C GLY A 875 17.51 -26.33 13.07
N GLU A 876 16.22 -26.02 13.07
CA GLU A 876 15.23 -26.60 13.99
C GLU A 876 14.58 -27.90 13.49
N GLN A 877 14.90 -29.05 14.11
CA GLN A 877 14.63 -30.41 13.61
C GLN A 877 13.18 -30.77 13.22
N ASN A 878 12.17 -30.20 13.86
CA ASN A 878 10.77 -30.62 13.77
C ASN A 878 9.91 -29.67 12.91
N ARG A 879 10.22 -29.57 11.60
CA ARG A 879 9.48 -28.74 10.64
C ARG A 879 8.62 -29.58 9.70
N GLY A 880 7.37 -29.17 9.48
CA GLY A 880 6.35 -29.96 8.76
C GLY A 880 6.34 -29.84 7.24
N GLN A 881 6.59 -28.64 6.69
CA GLN A 881 6.62 -28.40 5.24
C GLN A 881 8.06 -28.13 4.77
N TRP A 882 8.45 -28.82 3.70
CA TRP A 882 9.79 -28.76 3.11
C TRP A 882 9.73 -28.39 1.64
N LEU A 883 10.57 -27.44 1.24
CA LEU A 883 10.86 -27.08 -0.14
C LEU A 883 12.04 -27.93 -0.60
N GLU A 884 11.83 -28.75 -1.62
CA GLU A 884 12.81 -29.75 -2.04
C GLU A 884 13.39 -29.42 -3.40
N PHE A 885 14.71 -29.53 -3.51
CA PHE A 885 15.39 -29.50 -4.78
C PHE A 885 16.34 -30.69 -4.92
N ARG A 886 16.20 -31.38 -6.05
CA ARG A 886 17.10 -32.45 -6.49
C ARG A 886 17.62 -32.09 -7.87
N ALA A 887 18.92 -32.27 -8.09
CA ALA A 887 19.50 -32.01 -9.40
C ALA A 887 18.90 -32.93 -10.47
N GLU A 888 18.59 -32.34 -11.63
CA GLU A 888 18.14 -33.08 -12.81
C GLU A 888 19.30 -33.91 -13.40
N SER A 889 18.95 -34.92 -14.21
CA SER A 889 19.97 -35.71 -14.91
C SER A 889 20.83 -34.80 -15.81
N GLY A 890 22.16 -34.91 -15.69
CA GLY A 890 23.12 -34.08 -16.42
C GLY A 890 23.42 -32.72 -15.80
N HIS A 891 22.89 -32.41 -14.61
CA HIS A 891 23.24 -31.21 -13.84
C HIS A 891 23.85 -31.59 -12.49
N MET A 892 24.82 -30.81 -12.02
CA MET A 892 25.52 -31.01 -10.76
C MET A 892 25.26 -29.86 -9.80
N ILE A 893 25.00 -30.18 -8.52
CA ILE A 893 24.92 -29.17 -7.45
C ILE A 893 26.33 -28.74 -7.05
N VAL A 894 26.71 -27.53 -7.44
CA VAL A 894 28.06 -26.97 -7.20
C VAL A 894 28.11 -26.02 -6.01
N GLY A 895 26.95 -25.67 -5.45
CA GLY A 895 26.84 -24.72 -4.37
C GLY A 895 25.41 -24.43 -3.92
N ILE A 896 25.30 -23.50 -2.98
CA ILE A 896 24.05 -22.89 -2.51
C ILE A 896 24.16 -21.36 -2.57
N VAL A 897 23.03 -20.68 -2.56
CA VAL A 897 22.95 -19.23 -2.38
C VAL A 897 22.04 -18.94 -1.19
N CYS A 898 22.44 -18.00 -0.33
CA CYS A 898 21.74 -17.75 0.93
C CYS A 898 21.48 -16.26 1.13
N ALA A 899 20.28 -15.91 1.54
CA ALA A 899 19.88 -14.56 1.94
C ALA A 899 19.68 -14.50 3.46
N PHE A 900 20.15 -13.42 4.09
CA PHE A 900 20.05 -13.19 5.54
C PHE A 900 19.41 -11.83 5.79
N GLY A 901 18.07 -11.79 5.77
CA GLY A 901 17.27 -10.56 5.91
C GLY A 901 16.25 -10.59 7.04
N ARG A 902 16.25 -11.63 7.88
CA ARG A 902 15.35 -11.78 9.03
C ARG A 902 16.09 -11.57 10.34
N LEU A 903 15.49 -10.90 11.32
CA LEU A 903 16.14 -10.67 12.62
C LEU A 903 15.95 -11.85 13.58
N GLY A 904 17.02 -12.19 14.31
CA GLY A 904 17.06 -13.25 15.31
C GLY A 904 17.78 -12.87 16.61
N GLY A 905 17.60 -13.69 17.65
CA GLY A 905 18.26 -13.52 18.95
C GLY A 905 17.80 -12.34 19.81
N TRP A 906 16.49 -12.17 20.01
CA TRP A 906 15.92 -11.08 20.82
C TRP A 906 16.42 -11.13 22.27
N SER A 907 16.80 -9.97 22.80
CA SER A 907 17.08 -9.79 24.24
C SER A 907 16.11 -8.78 24.84
N TRP A 908 15.51 -9.16 25.97
CA TRP A 908 14.64 -8.28 26.75
C TRP A 908 15.43 -7.19 27.49
N GLY A 909 16.66 -7.49 27.94
CA GLY A 909 17.55 -6.50 28.55
C GLY A 909 18.02 -5.46 27.55
N ALA A 910 18.50 -5.93 26.38
CA ALA A 910 19.03 -5.08 25.32
C ALA A 910 17.93 -4.35 24.53
N LYS A 911 16.69 -4.88 24.56
CA LYS A 911 15.56 -4.43 23.74
C LYS A 911 15.91 -4.35 22.25
N MET A 912 16.62 -5.36 21.76
CA MET A 912 16.99 -5.47 20.36
C MET A 912 17.32 -6.90 19.96
N GLN A 913 17.31 -7.13 18.65
CA GLN A 913 17.77 -8.35 18.01
C GLN A 913 19.29 -8.36 17.89
N SER A 914 19.86 -9.57 17.81
CA SER A 914 21.32 -9.75 17.81
C SER A 914 21.91 -9.92 16.42
N HIS A 915 21.21 -10.58 15.49
CA HIS A 915 21.80 -10.95 14.20
C HIS A 915 20.77 -11.07 13.07
N TRP A 916 21.27 -11.14 11.85
CA TRP A 916 20.52 -11.56 10.66
C TRP A 916 20.56 -13.09 10.57
N MET A 917 19.39 -13.73 10.54
CA MET A 917 19.21 -15.15 10.29
C MET A 917 18.74 -15.41 8.85
N LEU A 918 18.84 -16.67 8.41
CA LEU A 918 18.46 -17.12 7.08
C LEU A 918 17.00 -16.75 6.77
N SER A 919 16.80 -16.05 5.66
CA SER A 919 15.48 -15.67 5.14
C SER A 919 15.20 -16.28 3.75
N GLY A 920 16.24 -16.69 3.03
CA GLY A 920 16.10 -17.35 1.73
C GLY A 920 17.25 -18.31 1.42
N LEU A 921 16.94 -19.39 0.71
CA LEU A 921 17.89 -20.39 0.25
C LEU A 921 17.64 -20.71 -1.22
N GLY A 922 18.71 -20.88 -1.99
CA GLY A 922 18.66 -21.37 -3.36
C GLY A 922 19.81 -22.32 -3.66
N VAL A 923 19.69 -23.04 -4.77
CA VAL A 923 20.66 -24.05 -5.18
C VAL A 923 21.36 -23.63 -6.46
N LEU A 924 22.68 -23.79 -6.50
CA LEU A 924 23.49 -23.54 -7.69
C LEU A 924 23.73 -24.84 -8.43
N THR A 925 23.37 -24.87 -9.70
CA THR A 925 23.61 -26.01 -10.59
C THR A 925 24.37 -25.62 -11.84
N VAL A 926 25.20 -26.54 -12.33
CA VAL A 926 25.92 -26.42 -13.61
C VAL A 926 25.72 -27.70 -14.41
N ALA A 927 25.54 -27.58 -15.72
CA ALA A 927 25.47 -28.72 -16.62
C ALA A 927 26.82 -29.46 -16.69
N GLU A 928 26.78 -30.80 -16.67
CA GLU A 928 27.98 -31.66 -16.65
C GLU A 928 28.92 -31.42 -17.83
N ASP A 929 28.41 -31.04 -18.99
CA ASP A 929 29.18 -30.77 -20.21
C ASP A 929 29.94 -29.44 -20.19
N TYR A 930 29.63 -28.55 -19.24
CA TYR A 930 30.32 -27.27 -19.03
C TYR A 930 31.35 -27.30 -17.89
N PHE A 931 31.46 -28.41 -17.16
CA PHE A 931 32.14 -28.48 -15.86
C PHE A 931 33.38 -29.37 -15.82
#